data_AF-A0A972HT88-F1
#
_entry.id   AF-A0A972HT88-F1
#
_cell.length_a   1.000
_cell.length_b   1.000
_cell.length_c   1.000
_cell.angle_alpha   90.00
_cell.angle_beta   90.00
_cell.angle_gamma   90.00
#
_symmetry.space_group_name_H-M   'P 1'
#
loop_
_entity.id
_entity.type
_entity.pdbx_description
1 polymer ?
#
loop_
_entity_poly.entity_id
_entity_poly.type
_entity_poly.pdbx_seq_one_letter_code
_entity_poly.pdbx_strand_id
1 'polypeptide(L)'
;MIFLPSVFSSGALFQGGTSFEIPGKAAPNSKVTAVLTKRGGDSCRFETNADSDGSFILPLQAPPASLDTYDLVISDSEESREIRDILFGELWLASGQSNMEMPNSFMRSRGELYARMAGKKIRIFAQDWLGGLAMDGKFPFDESADLAGKWITADEAAALDGVSACACAAVTQLYELLTQAGKEVPVGFLNVSVGGTAIEAWLPRGSVMDGGEIQSYIDKIGRLPTEEKFNTHEWANYTQPCALFNLKVAPLRGMRMRGTLWYQGESNVISRESGAYYLAALRAYHNVYSERFAPDGITYQMICSQIYPWLYSEDECTFGYLNQAFTDATEAEPDKFGIVTVYDLSPVWAFGMQNHPIHPTNKYEIGERMGTLAFNRCYGGEGIRTAVTMSSVLREQGSLTVRFNSGNSPVTCTDSKIRGFYIADESGLYVEANAEICGSSVVLSHPHIENPVHAAYMVSCLEMSGRVYCGGMPVAPFMTDREGAVRIEPKPWLHTDRDSVFVVAYVDPSDFRKIDAYPRPTWVASPGTQICRDNVFTLETGALRIIAGSDGKAEVYAPSYTANRLDMYNYSGMTFDIIGNKEAKVKVGFGYGDDETLWFDAVPEGSSDPDRDGYFVSFELPEKHCTRVIFSFDLSDCPIKAVSLEKIVLIPRKTV
;
A
#
# COMPACT_ATOMS: atom_id res chain seq x y z
N MET A 1 -18.53 -34.52 26.12
CA MET A 1 -18.65 -33.42 25.13
C MET A 1 -17.42 -33.29 24.26
N ILE A 2 -17.58 -33.63 22.97
CA ILE A 2 -16.54 -33.43 21.96
C ILE A 2 -16.44 -31.94 21.62
N PHE A 3 -15.29 -31.34 21.94
CA PHE A 3 -14.97 -29.96 21.60
C PHE A 3 -14.03 -29.90 20.40
N LEU A 4 -14.33 -28.99 19.47
CA LEU A 4 -13.49 -28.63 18.33
C LEU A 4 -13.44 -27.10 18.26
N PRO A 5 -12.28 -26.51 17.89
CA PRO A 5 -12.18 -25.08 17.59
C PRO A 5 -13.21 -24.63 16.56
N SER A 6 -13.65 -23.38 16.66
CA SER A 6 -14.73 -22.77 15.89
C SER A 6 -14.50 -22.79 14.37
N VAL A 7 -13.24 -22.80 13.93
CA VAL A 7 -12.88 -22.92 12.50
C VAL A 7 -13.28 -24.29 11.91
N PHE A 8 -13.36 -25.34 12.73
CA PHE A 8 -13.86 -26.66 12.34
C PHE A 8 -15.37 -26.74 12.60
N SER A 9 -16.14 -26.06 11.75
CA SER A 9 -17.60 -25.96 11.83
C SER A 9 -18.28 -26.03 10.46
N SER A 10 -19.60 -26.18 10.44
CA SER A 10 -20.36 -26.43 9.21
C SER A 10 -20.22 -25.28 8.21
N GLY A 11 -20.21 -25.60 6.91
CA GLY A 11 -19.97 -24.65 5.83
C GLY A 11 -18.49 -24.38 5.54
N ALA A 12 -17.58 -25.11 6.21
CA ALA A 12 -16.15 -24.91 6.08
C ALA A 12 -15.61 -25.14 4.66
N LEU A 13 -14.54 -24.41 4.34
CA LEU A 13 -13.62 -24.76 3.26
C LEU A 13 -12.27 -25.10 3.87
N PHE A 14 -11.77 -26.30 3.55
CA PHE A 14 -10.40 -26.71 3.88
C PHE A 14 -9.54 -26.78 2.62
N GLN A 15 -8.23 -26.68 2.78
CA GLN A 15 -7.31 -26.90 1.67
C GLN A 15 -7.44 -28.33 1.15
N GLY A 16 -7.63 -28.49 -0.17
CA GLY A 16 -7.75 -29.79 -0.82
C GLY A 16 -6.41 -30.46 -1.07
N GLY A 17 -6.41 -31.79 -1.15
CA GLY A 17 -5.25 -32.60 -1.55
C GLY A 17 -4.08 -32.58 -0.57
N THR A 18 -4.30 -32.23 0.71
CA THR A 18 -3.28 -32.18 1.76
C THR A 18 -3.67 -33.03 2.96
N SER A 19 -2.68 -33.45 3.74
CA SER A 19 -2.92 -33.91 5.11
C SER A 19 -3.01 -32.70 6.04
N PHE A 20 -3.92 -32.76 7.00
CA PHE A 20 -4.05 -31.74 8.04
C PHE A 20 -4.57 -32.35 9.34
N GLU A 21 -4.54 -31.56 10.41
CA GLU A 21 -4.81 -32.04 11.76
C GLU A 21 -6.00 -31.29 12.36
N ILE A 22 -6.92 -32.01 12.98
CA ILE A 22 -8.03 -31.42 13.72
C ILE A 22 -7.74 -31.60 15.22
N PRO A 23 -7.31 -30.55 15.93
CA PRO A 23 -7.19 -30.59 17.37
C PRO A 23 -8.58 -30.51 18.02
N GLY A 24 -8.74 -31.16 19.16
CA GLY A 24 -9.98 -31.11 19.92
C GLY A 24 -9.85 -31.66 21.32
N LYS A 25 -10.99 -31.78 22.01
CA LYS A 25 -11.11 -32.51 23.27
C LYS A 25 -12.24 -33.54 23.20
N ALA A 26 -12.04 -34.68 23.82
CA ALA A 26 -13.00 -35.78 23.97
C ALA A 26 -12.92 -36.36 25.39
N ALA A 27 -13.64 -37.44 25.67
CA ALA A 27 -13.49 -38.14 26.96
C ALA A 27 -12.01 -38.59 27.15
N PRO A 28 -11.40 -38.41 28.35
CA PRO A 28 -10.01 -38.79 28.60
C PRO A 28 -9.72 -40.27 28.28
N ASN A 29 -8.59 -40.54 27.62
CA ASN A 29 -8.16 -41.88 27.18
C ASN A 29 -9.16 -42.60 26.24
N SER A 30 -10.14 -41.88 25.67
CA SER A 30 -11.11 -42.48 24.75
C SER A 30 -10.54 -42.61 23.33
N LYS A 31 -11.09 -43.57 22.59
CA LYS A 31 -10.85 -43.69 21.15
C LYS A 31 -11.76 -42.72 20.41
N VAL A 32 -11.17 -41.81 19.63
CA VAL A 32 -11.89 -40.86 18.78
C VAL A 32 -11.92 -41.38 17.36
N THR A 33 -13.10 -41.50 16.77
CA THR A 33 -13.32 -41.93 15.39
C THR A 33 -13.97 -40.82 14.60
N ALA A 34 -13.49 -40.57 13.38
CA ALA A 34 -14.09 -39.62 12.46
C ALA A 34 -14.43 -40.28 11.12
N VAL A 35 -15.60 -39.97 10.58
CA VAL A 35 -16.07 -40.48 9.28
C VAL A 35 -16.38 -39.29 8.38
N LEU A 36 -15.57 -39.11 7.33
CA LEU A 36 -15.78 -38.11 6.29
C LEU A 36 -16.55 -38.74 5.14
N THR A 37 -17.74 -38.23 4.83
CA THR A 37 -18.64 -38.80 3.82
C THR A 37 -18.88 -37.79 2.71
N LYS A 38 -18.59 -38.17 1.46
CA LYS A 38 -19.01 -37.39 0.28
C LYS A 38 -20.52 -37.47 0.16
N ARG A 39 -21.22 -36.34 0.00
CA ARG A 39 -22.68 -36.35 -0.18
C ARG A 39 -23.03 -37.10 -1.47
N GLY A 40 -23.77 -38.20 -1.32
CA GLY A 40 -24.12 -39.10 -2.43
C GLY A 40 -22.98 -40.00 -2.91
N GLY A 41 -21.92 -40.18 -2.11
CA GLY A 41 -20.74 -40.99 -2.46
C GLY A 41 -20.13 -41.73 -1.28
N ASP A 42 -18.84 -42.03 -1.41
CA ASP A 42 -18.09 -42.87 -0.47
C ASP A 42 -17.72 -42.14 0.83
N SER A 43 -17.36 -42.94 1.84
CA SER A 43 -16.89 -42.45 3.14
C SER A 43 -15.49 -42.95 3.47
N CYS A 44 -14.69 -42.11 4.11
CA CYS A 44 -13.38 -42.42 4.67
C CYS A 44 -13.41 -42.34 6.20
N ARG A 45 -12.71 -43.25 6.88
CA ARG A 45 -12.64 -43.32 8.34
C ARG A 45 -11.23 -42.99 8.83
N PHE A 46 -11.15 -42.17 9.87
CA PHE A 46 -9.94 -41.75 10.57
C PHE A 46 -10.09 -42.02 12.06
N GLU A 47 -8.98 -42.24 12.77
CA GLU A 47 -9.00 -42.57 14.19
C GLU A 47 -7.78 -41.96 14.90
N THR A 48 -7.98 -41.61 16.18
CA THR A 48 -6.92 -41.20 17.11
C THR A 48 -7.34 -41.57 18.53
N ASN A 49 -6.47 -41.33 19.52
CA ASN A 49 -6.83 -41.47 20.93
C ASN A 49 -6.71 -40.10 21.61
N ALA A 50 -7.67 -39.79 22.46
CA ALA A 50 -7.52 -38.69 23.40
C ALA A 50 -6.52 -39.07 24.49
N ASP A 51 -5.71 -38.11 24.93
CA ASP A 51 -4.78 -38.30 26.02
C ASP A 51 -5.47 -38.26 27.38
N SER A 52 -4.68 -38.24 28.46
CA SER A 52 -5.19 -38.22 29.84
C SER A 52 -5.91 -36.94 30.22
N ASP A 53 -5.71 -35.83 29.49
CA ASP A 53 -6.43 -34.57 29.72
C ASP A 53 -7.64 -34.39 28.76
N GLY A 54 -7.83 -35.37 27.87
CA GLY A 54 -8.89 -35.41 26.88
C GLY A 54 -8.51 -34.75 25.56
N SER A 55 -7.33 -34.15 25.43
CA SER A 55 -6.87 -33.55 24.18
C SER A 55 -6.57 -34.62 23.14
N PHE A 56 -6.91 -34.34 21.89
CA PHE A 56 -6.56 -35.20 20.77
C PHE A 56 -6.14 -34.37 19.56
N ILE A 57 -5.38 -35.00 18.68
CA ILE A 57 -5.09 -34.53 17.34
C ILE A 57 -5.56 -35.61 16.38
N LEU A 58 -6.55 -35.29 15.56
CA LEU A 58 -7.11 -36.21 14.57
C LEU A 58 -6.46 -35.91 13.21
N PRO A 59 -5.65 -36.82 12.65
CA PRO A 59 -5.13 -36.66 11.31
C PRO A 59 -6.26 -36.89 10.29
N LEU A 60 -6.37 -36.00 9.31
CA LEU A 60 -7.33 -36.10 8.21
C LEU A 60 -6.61 -35.94 6.87
N GLN A 61 -6.89 -36.84 5.94
CA GLN A 61 -6.46 -36.71 4.56
C GLN A 61 -7.56 -36.01 3.76
N ALA A 62 -7.30 -34.77 3.30
CA ALA A 62 -8.24 -34.04 2.47
C ALA A 62 -8.35 -34.68 1.07
N PRO A 63 -9.57 -34.88 0.56
CA PRO A 63 -9.80 -35.15 -0.86
C PRO A 63 -9.18 -34.06 -1.76
N PRO A 64 -8.89 -34.37 -3.03
CA PRO A 64 -8.55 -33.35 -4.02
C PRO A 64 -9.62 -32.26 -4.11
N ALA A 65 -9.20 -31.06 -4.52
CA ALA A 65 -10.11 -29.95 -4.69
C ALA A 65 -11.22 -30.27 -5.71
N SER A 66 -12.46 -29.99 -5.35
CA SER A 66 -13.64 -30.20 -6.20
C SER A 66 -14.85 -29.43 -5.67
N LEU A 67 -15.92 -29.35 -6.46
CA LEU A 67 -17.19 -28.76 -6.02
C LEU A 67 -18.07 -29.73 -5.21
N ASP A 68 -17.58 -30.95 -4.95
CA ASP A 68 -18.25 -31.94 -4.11
C ASP A 68 -18.31 -31.47 -2.66
N THR A 69 -19.42 -31.77 -1.98
CA THR A 69 -19.62 -31.45 -0.57
C THR A 69 -19.51 -32.69 0.30
N TYR A 70 -19.00 -32.51 1.52
CA TYR A 70 -18.74 -33.58 2.47
C TYR A 70 -19.37 -33.25 3.83
N ASP A 71 -19.69 -34.30 4.59
CA ASP A 71 -20.07 -34.19 5.99
C ASP A 71 -19.07 -35.01 6.83
N LEU A 72 -18.65 -34.49 7.98
CA LEU A 72 -17.70 -35.12 8.90
C LEU A 72 -18.40 -35.40 10.23
N VAL A 73 -18.47 -36.67 10.63
CA VAL A 73 -18.97 -37.09 11.95
C VAL A 73 -17.79 -37.52 12.81
N ILE A 74 -17.55 -36.83 13.92
CA ILE A 74 -16.54 -37.17 14.92
C ILE A 74 -17.25 -37.73 16.15
N SER A 75 -16.78 -38.86 16.68
CA SER A 75 -17.41 -39.57 17.79
C SER A 75 -16.37 -40.17 18.73
N ASP A 76 -16.73 -40.26 20.01
CA ASP A 76 -16.01 -41.04 21.01
C ASP A 76 -16.95 -42.10 21.60
N SER A 77 -16.63 -42.65 22.78
CA SER A 77 -17.46 -43.64 23.45
C SER A 77 -18.79 -43.09 24.00
N GLU A 78 -18.94 -41.77 24.11
CA GLU A 78 -20.06 -41.12 24.80
C GLU A 78 -20.92 -40.26 23.87
N GLU A 79 -20.30 -39.54 22.94
CA GLU A 79 -20.96 -38.51 22.13
C GLU A 79 -20.50 -38.51 20.67
N SER A 80 -21.24 -37.77 19.84
CA SER A 80 -20.85 -37.46 18.47
C SER A 80 -21.12 -36.00 18.13
N ARG A 81 -20.29 -35.44 17.26
CA ARG A 81 -20.38 -34.08 16.71
C ARG A 81 -20.28 -34.14 15.20
N GLU A 82 -21.19 -33.45 14.54
CA GLU A 82 -21.28 -33.42 13.07
C GLU A 82 -20.92 -32.04 12.54
N ILE A 83 -20.11 -32.01 11.49
CA ILE A 83 -19.77 -30.84 10.68
C ILE A 83 -20.28 -31.09 9.27
N ARG A 84 -21.18 -30.24 8.79
CA ARG A 84 -21.85 -30.42 7.48
C ARG A 84 -21.37 -29.43 6.44
N ASP A 85 -21.59 -29.76 5.17
CA ASP A 85 -21.35 -28.84 4.03
C ASP A 85 -19.88 -28.39 3.92
N ILE A 86 -18.96 -29.34 4.04
CA ILE A 86 -17.53 -29.10 3.90
C ILE A 86 -17.15 -29.12 2.42
N LEU A 87 -16.38 -28.12 1.99
CA LEU A 87 -15.70 -28.08 0.70
C LEU A 87 -14.19 -28.30 0.91
N PHE A 88 -13.54 -28.90 -0.10
CA PHE A 88 -12.08 -28.97 -0.18
C PHE A 88 -11.64 -28.20 -1.43
N GLY A 89 -10.75 -27.21 -1.26
CA GLY A 89 -10.36 -26.29 -2.32
C GLY A 89 -9.11 -25.49 -1.99
N GLU A 90 -9.08 -24.22 -2.37
CA GLU A 90 -7.94 -23.32 -2.15
C GLU A 90 -8.25 -22.32 -1.05
N LEU A 91 -7.49 -22.41 0.04
CA LEU A 91 -7.71 -21.60 1.23
C LEU A 91 -6.54 -20.64 1.44
N TRP A 92 -6.87 -19.37 1.69
CA TRP A 92 -5.90 -18.30 1.95
C TRP A 92 -6.09 -17.69 3.33
N LEU A 93 -5.05 -17.09 3.89
CA LEU A 93 -5.15 -16.27 5.09
C LEU A 93 -5.25 -14.80 4.70
N ALA A 94 -6.28 -14.08 5.13
CA ALA A 94 -6.33 -12.62 5.02
C ALA A 94 -5.87 -12.00 6.35
N SER A 95 -4.67 -11.44 6.36
CA SER A 95 -4.01 -10.93 7.56
C SER A 95 -3.39 -9.55 7.33
N GLY A 96 -3.18 -8.81 8.41
CA GLY A 96 -2.68 -7.45 8.39
C GLY A 96 -3.57 -6.50 9.16
N GLN A 97 -3.50 -5.21 8.84
CA GLN A 97 -4.16 -4.15 9.61
C GLN A 97 -5.37 -3.54 8.90
N SER A 98 -5.66 -2.27 9.19
CA SER A 98 -6.88 -1.55 8.84
C SER A 98 -7.18 -1.57 7.34
N ASN A 99 -6.16 -1.52 6.48
CA ASN A 99 -6.35 -1.60 5.04
C ASN A 99 -6.70 -3.02 4.54
N MET A 100 -6.25 -4.10 5.22
CA MET A 100 -6.77 -5.46 4.98
C MET A 100 -8.17 -5.62 5.59
N GLU A 101 -8.37 -5.11 6.80
CA GLU A 101 -9.61 -5.23 7.58
C GLU A 101 -10.80 -4.52 6.94
N MET A 102 -10.52 -3.43 6.20
CA MET A 102 -11.53 -2.54 5.64
C MET A 102 -12.72 -3.31 5.04
N PRO A 103 -13.93 -3.16 5.61
CA PRO A 103 -15.04 -4.04 5.29
C PRO A 103 -15.74 -3.63 3.99
N ASN A 104 -16.44 -4.57 3.35
CA ASN A 104 -17.22 -4.29 2.13
C ASN A 104 -18.28 -3.19 2.32
N SER A 105 -18.83 -3.04 3.52
CA SER A 105 -19.78 -1.97 3.84
C SER A 105 -19.24 -0.55 3.60
N PHE A 106 -17.92 -0.37 3.50
CA PHE A 106 -17.29 0.92 3.22
C PHE A 106 -17.05 1.15 1.72
N MET A 107 -17.23 0.13 0.89
CA MET A 107 -16.95 0.20 -0.55
C MET A 107 -18.18 0.71 -1.31
N ARG A 108 -17.97 1.72 -2.17
CA ARG A 108 -19.05 2.30 -2.99
C ARG A 108 -19.62 1.28 -3.99
N SER A 109 -18.78 0.44 -4.57
CA SER A 109 -19.13 -0.55 -5.60
C SER A 109 -19.44 -1.95 -5.04
N ARG A 110 -19.74 -2.09 -3.74
CA ARG A 110 -19.97 -3.42 -3.12
C ARG A 110 -21.05 -4.27 -3.81
N GLY A 111 -22.08 -3.62 -4.38
CA GLY A 111 -23.13 -4.32 -5.13
C GLY A 111 -22.61 -5.03 -6.38
N GLU A 112 -21.63 -4.44 -7.07
CA GLU A 112 -21.00 -5.05 -8.25
C GLU A 112 -20.15 -6.26 -7.85
N LEU A 113 -19.39 -6.16 -6.75
CA LEU A 113 -18.64 -7.29 -6.22
C LEU A 113 -19.59 -8.42 -5.78
N TYR A 114 -20.68 -8.11 -5.07
CA TYR A 114 -21.63 -9.13 -4.62
C TYR A 114 -22.32 -9.83 -5.80
N ALA A 115 -22.66 -9.09 -6.85
CA ALA A 115 -23.19 -9.67 -8.09
C ALA A 115 -22.18 -10.61 -8.76
N ARG A 116 -20.87 -10.27 -8.74
CA ARG A 116 -19.82 -11.19 -9.18
C ARG A 116 -19.72 -12.41 -8.27
N MET A 117 -19.80 -12.25 -6.96
CA MET A 117 -19.64 -13.36 -6.01
C MET A 117 -20.80 -14.35 -6.03
N ALA A 118 -22.02 -13.90 -6.29
CA ALA A 118 -23.23 -14.70 -6.25
C ALA A 118 -23.11 -16.02 -7.03
N GLY A 119 -23.51 -17.13 -6.40
CA GLY A 119 -23.46 -18.48 -6.94
C GLY A 119 -22.09 -19.15 -6.99
N LYS A 120 -21.00 -18.42 -6.73
CA LYS A 120 -19.65 -19.00 -6.70
C LYS A 120 -19.43 -19.81 -5.42
N LYS A 121 -18.65 -20.89 -5.51
CA LYS A 121 -18.24 -21.68 -4.34
C LYS A 121 -17.11 -20.99 -3.58
N ILE A 122 -17.45 -19.84 -3.00
CA ILE A 122 -16.58 -19.06 -2.12
C ILE A 122 -17.04 -19.21 -0.66
N ARG A 123 -16.08 -19.45 0.23
CA ARG A 123 -16.30 -19.58 1.68
C ARG A 123 -15.35 -18.66 2.44
N ILE A 124 -15.86 -18.01 3.47
CA ILE A 124 -15.07 -17.07 4.28
C ILE A 124 -15.27 -17.45 5.74
N PHE A 125 -14.20 -17.68 6.47
CA PHE A 125 -14.29 -17.76 7.93
C PHE A 125 -14.14 -16.35 8.51
N ALA A 126 -15.26 -15.80 8.97
CA ALA A 126 -15.29 -14.51 9.64
C ALA A 126 -15.07 -14.73 11.14
N GLN A 127 -13.85 -14.50 11.60
CA GLN A 127 -13.50 -14.59 13.01
C GLN A 127 -13.98 -13.35 13.76
N ASP A 128 -14.40 -13.51 15.01
CA ASP A 128 -14.77 -12.38 15.87
C ASP A 128 -13.56 -11.44 16.02
N TRP A 129 -13.80 -10.14 15.84
CA TRP A 129 -12.75 -9.13 15.65
C TRP A 129 -11.62 -9.22 16.67
N LEU A 130 -11.90 -8.97 17.96
CA LEU A 130 -10.98 -9.18 19.09
C LEU A 130 -11.50 -10.27 20.04
N GLY A 131 -12.26 -11.24 19.52
CA GLY A 131 -12.96 -12.21 20.37
C GLY A 131 -14.00 -11.60 21.31
N GLY A 132 -14.54 -10.43 20.95
CA GLY A 132 -15.42 -9.64 21.81
C GLY A 132 -14.72 -8.89 22.95
N LEU A 133 -13.39 -8.93 23.03
CA LEU A 133 -12.63 -8.13 24.00
C LEU A 133 -12.66 -6.64 23.61
N ALA A 134 -12.60 -5.78 24.63
CA ALA A 134 -12.32 -4.36 24.44
C ALA A 134 -10.87 -4.16 23.96
N MET A 135 -10.58 -3.00 23.37
CA MET A 135 -9.23 -2.67 22.87
C MET A 135 -8.15 -2.70 23.97
N ASP A 136 -8.52 -2.32 25.18
CA ASP A 136 -7.73 -2.35 26.42
C ASP A 136 -7.98 -3.62 27.26
N GLY A 137 -8.66 -4.62 26.69
CA GLY A 137 -8.96 -5.88 27.35
C GLY A 137 -7.73 -6.73 27.70
N LYS A 138 -7.97 -7.90 28.31
CA LYS A 138 -6.90 -8.85 28.66
C LYS A 138 -6.66 -9.83 27.51
N PHE A 139 -5.61 -9.58 26.73
CA PHE A 139 -5.19 -10.45 25.64
C PHE A 139 -4.35 -11.62 26.18
N PRO A 140 -4.36 -12.77 25.49
CA PRO A 140 -3.69 -13.97 25.96
C PRO A 140 -2.17 -13.85 25.76
N PHE A 141 -1.42 -14.12 26.84
CA PHE A 141 0.05 -14.16 26.81
C PHE A 141 0.58 -15.41 26.10
N ASP A 142 -0.15 -16.52 26.24
CA ASP A 142 0.08 -17.79 25.55
C ASP A 142 -0.90 -18.00 24.39
N GLU A 143 -0.62 -18.96 23.52
CA GLU A 143 -1.47 -19.30 22.39
C GLU A 143 -2.88 -19.77 22.81
N SER A 144 -3.92 -19.10 22.28
CA SER A 144 -5.31 -19.52 22.48
C SER A 144 -5.62 -20.80 21.69
N ALA A 145 -6.43 -21.68 22.30
CA ALA A 145 -6.88 -22.91 21.66
C ALA A 145 -8.04 -22.71 20.67
N ASP A 146 -8.85 -21.66 20.85
CA ASP A 146 -9.98 -21.32 20.00
C ASP A 146 -10.23 -19.80 19.99
N LEU A 147 -10.86 -19.32 18.93
CA LEU A 147 -11.49 -18.02 18.86
C LEU A 147 -12.76 -18.11 18.02
N ALA A 148 -13.87 -17.61 18.59
CA ALA A 148 -15.17 -17.66 17.94
C ALA A 148 -15.16 -17.02 16.55
N GLY A 149 -15.99 -17.56 15.67
CA GLY A 149 -16.15 -17.12 14.30
C GLY A 149 -17.17 -17.98 13.56
N LYS A 150 -17.50 -17.61 12.33
CA LYS A 150 -18.48 -18.31 11.50
C LYS A 150 -18.03 -18.42 10.04
N TRP A 151 -18.33 -19.55 9.43
CA TRP A 151 -18.25 -19.68 7.98
C TRP A 151 -19.45 -19.00 7.32
N ILE A 152 -19.16 -18.19 6.31
CA ILE A 152 -20.17 -17.51 5.48
C ILE A 152 -19.91 -17.81 4.01
N THR A 153 -20.98 -17.75 3.23
CA THR A 153 -20.98 -18.02 1.79
C THR A 153 -21.07 -16.74 0.96
N ALA A 154 -20.70 -16.83 -0.31
CA ALA A 154 -20.85 -15.72 -1.26
C ALA A 154 -22.30 -15.26 -1.49
N ASP A 155 -23.29 -16.09 -1.13
CA ASP A 155 -24.71 -15.78 -1.32
C ASP A 155 -25.31 -15.03 -0.11
N GLU A 156 -24.57 -14.89 0.99
CA GLU A 156 -24.99 -14.20 2.21
C GLU A 156 -24.58 -12.72 2.19
N ALA A 157 -25.20 -11.92 1.32
CA ALA A 157 -24.83 -10.52 1.08
C ALA A 157 -24.71 -9.66 2.37
N ALA A 158 -25.59 -9.86 3.36
CA ALA A 158 -25.53 -9.14 4.63
C ALA A 158 -24.31 -9.53 5.49
N ALA A 159 -23.83 -10.76 5.38
CA ALA A 159 -22.62 -11.22 6.08
C ALA A 159 -21.34 -10.72 5.40
N LEU A 160 -21.37 -10.54 4.08
CA LEU A 160 -20.23 -10.00 3.32
C LEU A 160 -19.88 -8.56 3.73
N ASP A 161 -20.85 -7.79 4.23
CA ASP A 161 -20.66 -6.39 4.64
C ASP A 161 -19.59 -6.19 5.72
N GLY A 162 -19.33 -7.21 6.56
CA GLY A 162 -18.41 -7.15 7.70
C GLY A 162 -17.05 -7.82 7.49
N VAL A 163 -16.75 -8.30 6.28
CA VAL A 163 -15.46 -8.96 5.96
C VAL A 163 -14.61 -8.14 5.00
N SER A 164 -13.31 -8.44 4.97
CA SER A 164 -12.31 -7.73 4.17
C SER A 164 -12.71 -7.56 2.71
N ALA A 165 -12.82 -6.31 2.28
CA ALA A 165 -13.12 -5.94 0.89
C ALA A 165 -12.00 -6.40 -0.06
N CYS A 166 -10.74 -6.20 0.34
CA CYS A 166 -9.57 -6.60 -0.43
C CYS A 166 -9.53 -8.12 -0.64
N ALA A 167 -9.70 -8.90 0.44
CA ALA A 167 -9.66 -10.36 0.35
C ALA A 167 -10.86 -10.92 -0.44
N CYS A 168 -12.06 -10.35 -0.30
CA CYS A 168 -13.22 -10.75 -1.10
C CYS A 168 -12.96 -10.57 -2.61
N ALA A 169 -12.42 -9.42 -3.01
CA ALA A 169 -12.05 -9.18 -4.40
C ALA A 169 -10.94 -10.15 -4.88
N ALA A 170 -9.94 -10.43 -4.04
CA ALA A 170 -8.87 -11.37 -4.37
C ALA A 170 -9.36 -12.79 -4.62
N VAL A 171 -10.18 -13.35 -3.72
CA VAL A 171 -10.71 -14.71 -3.92
C VAL A 171 -11.73 -14.78 -5.07
N THR A 172 -12.46 -13.69 -5.32
CA THR A 172 -13.38 -13.59 -6.46
C THR A 172 -12.61 -13.63 -7.77
N GLN A 173 -11.55 -12.84 -7.89
CA GLN A 173 -10.67 -12.81 -9.07
C GLN A 173 -9.98 -14.16 -9.27
N LEU A 174 -9.47 -14.77 -8.20
CA LEU A 174 -8.84 -16.09 -8.28
C LEU A 174 -9.83 -17.17 -8.74
N TYR A 175 -11.03 -17.20 -8.19
CA TYR A 175 -12.08 -18.14 -8.59
C TYR A 175 -12.44 -17.99 -10.09
N GLU A 176 -12.58 -16.75 -10.56
CA GLU A 176 -12.87 -16.46 -11.97
C GLU A 176 -11.74 -16.95 -12.90
N LEU A 177 -10.48 -16.67 -12.56
CA LEU A 177 -9.33 -17.11 -13.35
C LEU A 177 -9.16 -18.64 -13.36
N LEU A 178 -9.39 -19.30 -12.22
CA LEU A 178 -9.40 -20.76 -12.14
C LEU A 178 -10.50 -21.35 -13.04
N THR A 179 -11.71 -20.79 -12.98
CA THR A 179 -12.84 -21.22 -13.81
C THR A 179 -12.53 -21.03 -15.30
N GLN A 180 -11.98 -19.88 -15.68
CA GLN A 180 -11.56 -19.60 -17.06
C GLN A 180 -10.47 -20.58 -17.54
N ALA A 181 -9.59 -21.02 -16.64
CA ALA A 181 -8.60 -22.06 -16.90
C ALA A 181 -9.16 -23.50 -16.86
N GLY A 182 -10.49 -23.67 -16.76
CA GLY A 182 -11.16 -24.98 -16.74
C GLY A 182 -11.00 -25.74 -15.42
N LYS A 183 -10.70 -25.05 -14.31
CA LYS A 183 -10.53 -25.64 -12.98
C LYS A 183 -11.77 -25.41 -12.12
N GLU A 184 -12.40 -26.49 -11.68
CA GLU A 184 -13.56 -26.46 -10.79
C GLU A 184 -13.12 -26.52 -9.32
N VAL A 185 -12.62 -25.41 -8.81
CA VAL A 185 -11.99 -25.34 -7.49
C VAL A 185 -12.70 -24.31 -6.62
N PRO A 186 -13.26 -24.68 -5.46
CA PRO A 186 -13.77 -23.71 -4.51
C PRO A 186 -12.61 -22.92 -3.89
N VAL A 187 -12.84 -21.64 -3.61
CA VAL A 187 -11.80 -20.72 -3.11
C VAL A 187 -12.32 -20.03 -1.86
N GLY A 188 -11.46 -19.72 -0.90
CA GLY A 188 -11.89 -19.00 0.29
C GLY A 188 -10.75 -18.44 1.09
N PHE A 189 -11.11 -17.75 2.16
CA PHE A 189 -10.12 -17.20 3.06
C PHE A 189 -10.57 -17.18 4.53
N LEU A 190 -9.59 -17.19 5.43
CA LEU A 190 -9.78 -16.94 6.85
C LEU A 190 -9.53 -15.46 7.12
N ASN A 191 -10.54 -14.73 7.59
CA ASN A 191 -10.45 -13.29 7.85
C ASN A 191 -9.96 -13.03 9.27
N VAL A 192 -8.68 -12.68 9.44
CA VAL A 192 -8.08 -12.43 10.77
C VAL A 192 -7.56 -11.01 10.97
N SER A 193 -7.63 -10.13 9.97
CA SER A 193 -7.06 -8.77 10.04
C SER A 193 -7.65 -7.88 11.14
N VAL A 194 -6.82 -6.99 11.71
CA VAL A 194 -7.20 -6.05 12.79
C VAL A 194 -6.47 -4.71 12.64
N GLY A 195 -7.21 -3.61 12.61
CA GLY A 195 -6.68 -2.25 12.44
C GLY A 195 -5.68 -1.79 13.49
N GLY A 196 -4.78 -0.87 13.12
CA GLY A 196 -3.86 -0.22 14.07
C GLY A 196 -2.69 -1.07 14.58
N THR A 197 -2.48 -2.27 14.03
CA THR A 197 -1.45 -3.20 14.52
C THR A 197 -0.15 -3.14 13.72
N ALA A 198 0.96 -3.27 14.44
CA ALA A 198 2.29 -3.46 13.90
C ALA A 198 2.60 -4.95 13.66
N ILE A 199 3.55 -5.28 12.79
CA ILE A 199 3.86 -6.67 12.37
C ILE A 199 4.20 -7.60 13.54
N GLU A 200 4.85 -7.10 14.59
CA GLU A 200 5.23 -7.88 15.77
C GLU A 200 4.04 -8.38 16.60
N ALA A 201 2.84 -7.80 16.44
CA ALA A 201 1.62 -8.34 17.04
C ALA A 201 1.23 -9.70 16.42
N TRP A 202 1.71 -9.98 15.20
CA TRP A 202 1.39 -11.16 14.39
C TRP A 202 2.48 -12.24 14.42
N LEU A 203 3.54 -12.07 15.23
CA LEU A 203 4.61 -13.03 15.42
C LEU A 203 4.49 -13.74 16.77
N PRO A 204 4.84 -15.03 16.87
CA PRO A 204 4.98 -15.69 18.15
C PRO A 204 6.16 -15.12 18.92
N ARG A 205 6.11 -15.21 20.25
CA ARG A 205 7.13 -14.63 21.15
C ARG A 205 8.54 -15.13 20.84
N GLY A 206 8.69 -16.41 20.51
CA GLY A 206 9.99 -17.00 20.16
C GLY A 206 10.66 -16.35 18.95
N SER A 207 9.90 -15.93 17.94
CA SER A 207 10.42 -15.25 16.74
C SER A 207 10.72 -13.77 16.96
N VAL A 208 10.13 -13.18 18.00
CA VAL A 208 10.40 -11.79 18.41
C VAL A 208 11.62 -11.72 19.33
N MET A 209 11.89 -12.78 20.10
CA MET A 209 12.92 -12.83 21.15
C MET A 209 14.06 -13.80 20.83
N ASP A 210 14.49 -13.86 19.57
CA ASP A 210 15.52 -14.78 19.09
C ASP A 210 16.97 -14.23 19.23
N GLY A 211 17.13 -13.03 19.81
CA GLY A 211 18.41 -12.31 19.91
C GLY A 211 18.84 -11.62 18.61
N GLY A 212 17.99 -11.61 17.58
CA GLY A 212 18.27 -11.03 16.27
C GLY A 212 17.90 -9.56 16.12
N GLU A 213 17.79 -9.15 14.85
CA GLU A 213 17.46 -7.78 14.45
C GLU A 213 16.08 -7.32 14.95
N ILE A 214 15.09 -8.22 14.91
CA ILE A 214 13.72 -7.95 15.38
C ILE A 214 13.73 -7.57 16.86
N GLN A 215 14.36 -8.40 17.70
CA GLN A 215 14.47 -8.14 19.13
C GLN A 215 15.20 -6.83 19.39
N SER A 216 16.35 -6.63 18.73
CA SER A 216 17.20 -5.45 18.91
C SER A 216 16.44 -4.15 18.64
N TYR A 217 15.63 -4.12 17.58
CA TYR A 217 14.82 -2.96 17.23
C TYR A 217 13.66 -2.74 18.21
N ILE A 218 12.92 -3.79 18.57
CA ILE A 218 11.77 -3.69 19.49
C ILE A 218 12.21 -3.25 20.89
N ASP A 219 13.35 -3.76 21.38
CA ASP A 219 13.95 -3.36 22.64
C ASP A 219 14.33 -1.86 22.61
N LYS A 220 14.93 -1.40 21.51
CA LYS A 220 15.31 0.02 21.31
C LYS A 220 14.10 0.96 21.38
N ILE A 221 12.95 0.57 20.80
CA ILE A 221 11.72 1.38 20.84
C ILE A 221 10.87 1.11 22.09
N GLY A 222 11.32 0.24 23.00
CA GLY A 222 10.67 -0.03 24.29
C GLY A 222 9.33 -0.76 24.18
N ARG A 223 9.11 -1.54 23.11
CA ARG A 223 7.81 -2.18 22.83
C ARG A 223 7.73 -3.65 23.23
N LEU A 224 8.79 -4.28 23.73
CA LEU A 224 8.76 -5.70 24.15
C LEU A 224 8.17 -5.84 25.57
N PRO A 225 6.96 -6.39 25.75
CA PRO A 225 6.42 -6.60 27.09
C PRO A 225 7.04 -7.83 27.75
N THR A 226 7.44 -7.69 29.01
CA THR A 226 7.56 -8.83 29.93
C THR A 226 6.17 -9.38 30.24
N GLU A 227 6.07 -10.59 30.79
CA GLU A 227 4.78 -11.15 31.21
C GLU A 227 4.06 -10.23 32.22
N GLU A 228 4.80 -9.67 33.18
CA GLU A 228 4.28 -8.70 34.16
C GLU A 228 3.74 -7.41 33.51
N LYS A 229 4.33 -6.98 32.39
CA LYS A 229 3.94 -5.76 31.65
C LYS A 229 2.98 -6.05 30.50
N PHE A 230 2.56 -7.29 30.31
CA PHE A 230 1.58 -7.65 29.29
C PHE A 230 0.20 -7.14 29.73
N ASN A 231 -0.57 -6.56 28.80
CA ASN A 231 -1.88 -5.93 29.07
C ASN A 231 -1.85 -4.67 29.98
N THR A 232 -0.73 -3.96 30.06
CA THR A 232 -0.65 -2.68 30.81
C THR A 232 -0.72 -1.43 29.92
N HIS A 233 -1.01 -1.58 28.62
CA HIS A 233 -1.18 -0.47 27.69
C HIS A 233 -2.63 0.03 27.73
N GLU A 234 -2.87 1.11 28.48
CA GLU A 234 -4.21 1.61 28.81
C GLU A 234 -5.13 1.91 27.60
N TRP A 235 -4.58 2.15 26.40
CA TRP A 235 -5.37 2.46 25.20
C TRP A 235 -5.67 1.26 24.30
N ALA A 236 -4.73 0.33 24.14
CA ALA A 236 -4.80 -0.67 23.07
C ALA A 236 -3.88 -1.88 23.31
N ASN A 237 -4.19 -2.70 24.32
CA ASN A 237 -3.47 -3.94 24.65
C ASN A 237 -3.37 -4.90 23.46
N TYR A 238 -4.33 -4.91 22.53
CA TYR A 238 -4.27 -5.80 21.35
C TYR A 238 -3.11 -5.49 20.38
N THR A 239 -2.51 -4.30 20.45
CA THR A 239 -1.43 -3.88 19.54
C THR A 239 -0.03 -4.30 20.02
N GLN A 240 0.06 -4.84 21.23
CA GLN A 240 1.34 -5.27 21.80
C GLN A 240 1.88 -6.51 21.05
N PRO A 241 3.21 -6.72 21.05
CA PRO A 241 3.81 -7.87 20.39
C PRO A 241 3.14 -9.19 20.80
N CYS A 242 3.00 -10.09 19.84
CA CYS A 242 2.45 -11.45 19.99
C CYS A 242 0.95 -11.58 20.29
N ALA A 243 0.28 -10.51 20.74
CA ALA A 243 -1.10 -10.60 21.23
C ALA A 243 -2.09 -11.12 20.16
N LEU A 244 -1.98 -10.67 18.90
CA LEU A 244 -2.87 -11.12 17.84
C LEU A 244 -2.46 -12.45 17.24
N PHE A 245 -1.18 -12.79 17.25
CA PHE A 245 -0.75 -14.16 16.94
C PHE A 245 -1.43 -15.13 17.91
N ASN A 246 -1.27 -14.91 19.21
CA ASN A 246 -1.83 -15.77 20.25
C ASN A 246 -3.36 -15.84 20.20
N LEU A 247 -4.02 -14.71 20.00
CA LEU A 247 -5.47 -14.64 20.03
C LEU A 247 -6.12 -15.13 18.73
N LYS A 248 -5.62 -14.73 17.56
CA LYS A 248 -6.33 -14.88 16.27
C LYS A 248 -5.74 -15.95 15.37
N VAL A 249 -4.42 -16.09 15.37
CA VAL A 249 -3.69 -16.99 14.45
C VAL A 249 -3.47 -18.36 15.10
N ALA A 250 -3.13 -18.39 16.38
CA ALA A 250 -2.88 -19.62 17.11
C ALA A 250 -4.07 -20.59 17.07
N PRO A 251 -5.33 -20.14 17.22
CA PRO A 251 -6.53 -20.96 17.07
C PRO A 251 -6.71 -21.66 15.72
N LEU A 252 -6.04 -21.18 14.67
CA LEU A 252 -6.12 -21.77 13.33
C LEU A 252 -5.16 -22.97 13.16
N ARG A 253 -4.49 -23.40 14.23
CA ARG A 253 -3.60 -24.57 14.23
C ARG A 253 -4.29 -25.78 13.61
N GLY A 254 -3.52 -26.54 12.83
CA GLY A 254 -4.04 -27.70 12.10
C GLY A 254 -4.71 -27.37 10.76
N MET A 255 -5.01 -26.09 10.47
CA MET A 255 -5.42 -25.66 9.13
C MET A 255 -4.22 -25.67 8.16
N ARG A 256 -4.49 -25.90 6.88
CA ARG A 256 -3.52 -25.72 5.79
C ARG A 256 -4.01 -24.66 4.83
N MET A 257 -3.10 -23.86 4.29
CA MET A 257 -3.41 -22.68 3.47
C MET A 257 -2.36 -22.51 2.37
N ARG A 258 -2.79 -22.12 1.17
CA ARG A 258 -1.91 -21.84 0.03
C ARG A 258 -0.92 -20.70 0.32
N GLY A 259 -1.34 -19.74 1.11
CA GLY A 259 -0.58 -18.54 1.39
C GLY A 259 -1.35 -17.49 2.17
N THR A 260 -0.70 -16.35 2.39
CA THR A 260 -1.27 -15.17 3.03
C THR A 260 -1.47 -14.04 2.01
N LEU A 261 -2.66 -13.44 2.03
CA LEU A 261 -2.95 -12.11 1.50
C LEU A 261 -2.64 -11.11 2.61
N TRP A 262 -1.62 -10.28 2.42
CA TRP A 262 -1.05 -9.40 3.44
C TRP A 262 -1.20 -7.94 3.07
N TYR A 263 -1.80 -7.14 3.95
CA TYR A 263 -1.80 -5.68 3.81
C TYR A 263 -1.62 -5.04 5.17
N GLN A 264 -0.38 -4.69 5.46
CA GLN A 264 0.04 -4.07 6.71
C GLN A 264 1.36 -3.31 6.51
N GLY A 265 1.64 -2.37 7.40
CA GLY A 265 2.94 -1.73 7.49
C GLY A 265 2.88 -0.31 8.01
N GLU A 266 1.71 0.32 7.93
CA GLU A 266 1.47 1.71 8.33
C GLU A 266 1.88 1.98 9.78
N SER A 267 1.54 1.06 10.70
CA SER A 267 1.91 1.18 12.12
C SER A 267 3.41 0.91 12.40
N ASN A 268 4.19 0.55 11.39
CA ASN A 268 5.63 0.32 11.50
C ASN A 268 6.47 1.47 10.89
N VAL A 269 5.84 2.47 10.26
CA VAL A 269 6.54 3.63 9.69
C VAL A 269 6.90 4.62 10.82
N ILE A 270 8.07 4.43 11.43
CA ILE A 270 8.55 5.24 12.57
C ILE A 270 9.79 6.03 12.18
N SER A 271 10.76 5.37 11.54
CA SER A 271 12.04 5.96 11.14
C SER A 271 12.62 5.22 9.94
N ARG A 272 13.74 5.72 9.39
CA ARG A 272 14.46 5.03 8.31
C ARG A 272 14.84 3.59 8.66
N GLU A 273 15.20 3.32 9.91
CA GLU A 273 15.55 1.97 10.40
C GLU A 273 14.36 1.01 10.34
N SER A 274 13.12 1.52 10.30
CA SER A 274 11.91 0.70 10.16
C SER A 274 11.95 -0.19 8.92
N GLY A 275 12.60 0.22 7.83
CA GLY A 275 12.68 -0.60 6.60
C GLY A 275 13.41 -1.92 6.81
N ALA A 276 14.59 -1.89 7.43
CA ALA A 276 15.39 -3.08 7.68
C ALA A 276 14.71 -4.01 8.71
N TYR A 277 14.21 -3.43 9.81
CA TYR A 277 13.39 -4.14 10.78
C TYR A 277 12.18 -4.82 10.13
N TYR A 278 11.45 -4.10 9.28
CA TYR A 278 10.24 -4.61 8.66
C TYR A 278 10.55 -5.74 7.67
N LEU A 279 11.65 -5.66 6.92
CA LEU A 279 12.13 -6.75 6.07
C LEU A 279 12.41 -8.01 6.90
N ALA A 280 13.13 -7.88 8.01
CA ALA A 280 13.43 -8.99 8.90
C ALA A 280 12.14 -9.60 9.48
N ALA A 281 11.23 -8.77 9.97
CA ALA A 281 9.94 -9.20 10.52
C ALA A 281 9.02 -9.86 9.47
N LEU A 282 9.02 -9.36 8.23
CA LEU A 282 8.23 -9.94 7.13
C LEU A 282 8.73 -11.34 6.75
N ARG A 283 10.05 -11.56 6.77
CA ARG A 283 10.65 -12.90 6.59
C ARG A 283 10.35 -13.83 7.75
N ALA A 284 10.44 -13.33 8.99
CA ALA A 284 10.07 -14.11 10.17
C ALA A 284 8.59 -14.52 10.13
N TYR A 285 7.71 -13.60 9.71
CA TYR A 285 6.30 -13.89 9.47
C TYR A 285 6.15 -15.00 8.44
N HIS A 286 6.78 -14.89 7.27
CA HIS A 286 6.69 -15.94 6.25
C HIS A 286 7.13 -17.30 6.79
N ASN A 287 8.27 -17.37 7.47
CA ASN A 287 8.81 -18.62 8.00
C ASN A 287 7.85 -19.28 9.01
N VAL A 288 7.35 -18.52 9.99
CA VAL A 288 6.40 -19.01 10.99
C VAL A 288 5.12 -19.54 10.34
N TYR A 289 4.57 -18.80 9.39
CA TYR A 289 3.28 -19.15 8.79
C TYR A 289 3.43 -20.28 7.77
N SER A 290 4.55 -20.34 7.06
CA SER A 290 4.90 -21.46 6.19
C SER A 290 5.05 -22.74 7.00
N GLU A 291 5.77 -22.73 8.11
CA GLU A 291 5.92 -23.91 8.98
C GLU A 291 4.57 -24.38 9.53
N ARG A 292 3.73 -23.43 9.95
CA ARG A 292 2.46 -23.76 10.61
C ARG A 292 1.36 -24.17 9.64
N PHE A 293 1.34 -23.62 8.43
CA PHE A 293 0.16 -23.68 7.56
C PHE A 293 0.42 -24.16 6.13
N ALA A 294 1.67 -24.25 5.67
CA ALA A 294 1.92 -24.73 4.31
C ALA A 294 1.47 -26.20 4.16
N PRO A 295 0.76 -26.53 3.06
CA PRO A 295 0.58 -27.92 2.65
C PRO A 295 1.93 -28.55 2.34
N ASP A 296 2.05 -29.86 2.56
CA ASP A 296 3.29 -30.58 2.30
C ASP A 296 3.71 -30.44 0.82
N GLY A 297 4.98 -30.12 0.60
CA GLY A 297 5.55 -29.95 -0.75
C GLY A 297 5.10 -28.68 -1.49
N ILE A 298 4.37 -27.77 -0.83
CA ILE A 298 3.94 -26.50 -1.39
C ILE A 298 4.76 -25.35 -0.80
N THR A 299 5.31 -24.49 -1.65
CA THR A 299 5.89 -23.21 -1.22
C THR A 299 4.77 -22.26 -0.79
N TYR A 300 4.72 -21.93 0.50
CA TYR A 300 3.77 -20.97 1.05
C TYR A 300 3.95 -19.59 0.41
N GLN A 301 2.86 -19.04 -0.14
CA GLN A 301 2.91 -17.76 -0.83
C GLN A 301 2.60 -16.59 0.11
N MET A 302 3.29 -15.47 -0.08
CA MET A 302 2.99 -14.20 0.57
C MET A 302 2.70 -13.16 -0.50
N ILE A 303 1.44 -12.74 -0.61
CA ILE A 303 1.00 -11.71 -1.56
C ILE A 303 0.73 -10.44 -0.79
N CYS A 304 1.65 -9.48 -0.89
CA CYS A 304 1.65 -8.25 -0.11
C CYS A 304 1.11 -7.06 -0.91
N SER A 305 0.31 -6.21 -0.30
CA SER A 305 0.17 -4.83 -0.77
C SER A 305 1.25 -3.97 -0.18
N GLN A 306 1.86 -3.12 -1.00
CA GLN A 306 2.58 -1.97 -0.47
C GLN A 306 1.62 -0.98 0.19
N ILE A 307 2.13 -0.18 1.13
CA ILE A 307 1.34 0.77 1.90
C ILE A 307 1.13 2.08 1.15
N TYR A 308 0.02 2.74 1.47
CA TYR A 308 -0.44 3.94 0.80
C TYR A 308 0.51 5.13 1.08
N PRO A 309 0.77 6.05 0.13
CA PRO A 309 1.66 7.20 0.35
C PRO A 309 0.98 8.28 1.22
N TRP A 310 1.00 8.07 2.54
CA TRP A 310 0.42 8.97 3.53
C TRP A 310 1.47 9.53 4.50
N LEU A 311 1.14 10.61 5.20
CA LEU A 311 1.99 11.21 6.24
C LEU A 311 1.99 10.35 7.52
N TYR A 312 2.97 9.47 7.65
CA TYR A 312 3.15 8.61 8.84
C TYR A 312 4.15 9.17 9.85
N SER A 313 5.11 9.98 9.40
CA SER A 313 6.17 10.58 10.22
C SER A 313 6.46 12.01 9.77
N GLU A 314 7.32 12.72 10.51
CA GLU A 314 7.79 14.05 10.12
C GLU A 314 8.63 14.05 8.84
N ASP A 315 9.36 12.96 8.58
CA ASP A 315 10.10 12.74 7.32
C ASP A 315 9.15 12.16 6.26
N GLU A 316 9.05 12.86 5.13
CA GLU A 316 8.14 12.58 4.02
C GLU A 316 8.53 11.34 3.22
N CYS A 317 9.73 10.79 3.41
CA CYS A 317 10.21 9.61 2.66
C CYS A 317 10.30 8.33 3.52
N THR A 318 9.98 8.39 4.82
CA THR A 318 10.11 7.24 5.73
C THR A 318 9.33 6.01 5.25
N PHE A 319 8.10 6.20 4.76
CA PHE A 319 7.28 5.10 4.24
C PHE A 319 7.90 4.46 2.98
N GLY A 320 8.72 5.21 2.24
CA GLY A 320 9.47 4.72 1.08
C GLY A 320 10.43 3.59 1.46
N TYR A 321 11.11 3.67 2.62
CA TYR A 321 11.96 2.58 3.13
C TYR A 321 11.15 1.35 3.53
N LEU A 322 9.95 1.55 4.08
CA LEU A 322 9.07 0.43 4.42
C LEU A 322 8.53 -0.24 3.14
N ASN A 323 8.13 0.54 2.15
CA ASN A 323 7.72 0.00 0.84
C ASN A 323 8.86 -0.69 0.10
N GLN A 324 10.08 -0.20 0.27
CA GLN A 324 11.28 -0.86 -0.23
C GLN A 324 11.50 -2.24 0.41
N ALA A 325 11.19 -2.42 1.70
CA ALA A 325 11.31 -3.73 2.36
C ALA A 325 10.47 -4.82 1.67
N PHE A 326 9.29 -4.48 1.13
CA PHE A 326 8.49 -5.42 0.33
C PHE A 326 9.17 -5.81 -0.98
N THR A 327 9.78 -4.84 -1.66
CA THR A 327 10.57 -5.07 -2.87
C THR A 327 11.78 -5.95 -2.57
N ASP A 328 12.53 -5.64 -1.51
CA ASP A 328 13.74 -6.38 -1.11
C ASP A 328 13.41 -7.83 -0.71
N ALA A 329 12.26 -8.06 -0.06
CA ALA A 329 11.78 -9.42 0.23
C ALA A 329 11.47 -10.20 -1.07
N THR A 330 10.83 -9.54 -2.03
CA THR A 330 10.49 -10.13 -3.33
C THR A 330 11.72 -10.44 -4.17
N GLU A 331 12.72 -9.56 -4.19
CA GLU A 331 13.95 -9.77 -4.97
C GLU A 331 14.82 -10.88 -4.37
N ALA A 332 14.91 -10.94 -3.04
CA ALA A 332 15.69 -11.96 -2.36
C ALA A 332 15.02 -13.34 -2.36
N GLU A 333 13.68 -13.38 -2.29
CA GLU A 333 12.89 -14.60 -2.15
C GLU A 333 11.69 -14.63 -3.12
N PRO A 334 11.94 -14.57 -4.44
CA PRO A 334 10.90 -14.36 -5.46
C PRO A 334 9.88 -15.49 -5.55
N ASP A 335 10.23 -16.70 -5.13
CA ASP A 335 9.31 -17.86 -5.09
C ASP A 335 8.32 -17.78 -3.92
N LYS A 336 8.62 -16.97 -2.90
CA LYS A 336 7.80 -16.81 -1.68
C LYS A 336 6.94 -15.55 -1.73
N PHE A 337 7.52 -14.42 -2.16
CA PHE A 337 6.87 -13.11 -2.08
C PHE A 337 6.45 -12.59 -3.46
N GLY A 338 5.28 -11.95 -3.50
CA GLY A 338 4.84 -11.10 -4.60
C GLY A 338 4.16 -9.85 -4.06
N ILE A 339 4.38 -8.71 -4.71
CA ILE A 339 3.87 -7.42 -4.25
C ILE A 339 2.89 -6.81 -5.24
N VAL A 340 1.87 -6.13 -4.72
CA VAL A 340 0.98 -5.24 -5.47
C VAL A 340 1.23 -3.80 -5.05
N THR A 341 1.28 -2.92 -6.04
CA THR A 341 1.50 -1.48 -5.88
C THR A 341 0.16 -0.75 -5.75
N VAL A 342 0.17 0.41 -5.09
CA VAL A 342 -1.05 1.21 -4.81
C VAL A 342 -0.94 2.68 -5.23
N TYR A 343 0.20 3.10 -5.79
CA TYR A 343 0.54 4.52 -6.03
C TYR A 343 -0.18 5.15 -7.21
N ASP A 344 -0.80 4.33 -8.05
CA ASP A 344 -1.66 4.75 -9.15
C ASP A 344 -3.10 4.98 -8.67
N LEU A 345 -3.46 4.54 -7.47
CA LEU A 345 -4.83 4.61 -7.01
C LEU A 345 -5.09 5.99 -6.40
N SER A 346 -6.17 6.64 -6.86
CA SER A 346 -6.57 7.93 -6.31
C SER A 346 -6.98 7.79 -4.83
N PRO A 347 -6.80 8.84 -4.01
CA PRO A 347 -7.30 8.89 -2.65
C PRO A 347 -8.81 9.04 -2.68
N VAL A 348 -9.54 7.95 -2.93
CA VAL A 348 -11.00 7.95 -2.78
C VAL A 348 -11.28 7.50 -1.36
N TRP A 349 -11.91 8.35 -0.55
CA TRP A 349 -12.45 7.96 0.76
C TRP A 349 -13.88 8.49 0.88
N ALA A 350 -14.66 7.90 1.79
CA ALA A 350 -16.00 8.40 2.12
C ALA A 350 -15.95 9.22 3.40
N PHE A 351 -16.66 10.35 3.45
CA PHE A 351 -16.85 11.09 4.70
C PHE A 351 -17.75 10.26 5.64
N GLY A 352 -17.19 9.80 6.75
CA GLY A 352 -17.87 9.01 7.78
C GLY A 352 -16.95 8.86 8.98
N MET A 353 -17.50 8.69 10.19
CA MET A 353 -16.79 8.78 11.49
C MET A 353 -15.56 7.87 11.65
N GLN A 354 -15.28 6.96 10.72
CA GLN A 354 -14.20 5.97 10.77
C GLN A 354 -13.35 5.88 9.49
N ASN A 355 -13.63 6.69 8.46
CA ASN A 355 -12.87 6.68 7.20
C ASN A 355 -11.89 7.85 7.13
N HIS A 356 -10.63 7.52 6.87
CA HIS A 356 -9.50 8.42 6.87
C HIS A 356 -8.73 8.26 5.54
N PRO A 357 -8.11 9.31 4.95
CA PRO A 357 -7.43 9.20 3.65
C PRO A 357 -6.30 8.16 3.58
N ILE A 358 -5.64 7.87 4.70
CA ILE A 358 -4.72 6.73 4.88
C ILE A 358 -5.35 5.36 4.56
N HIS A 359 -6.68 5.28 4.55
CA HIS A 359 -7.48 4.11 4.23
C HIS A 359 -8.39 4.36 3.02
N PRO A 360 -7.86 4.38 1.78
CA PRO A 360 -8.67 4.55 0.59
C PRO A 360 -9.71 3.44 0.40
N THR A 361 -10.87 3.77 -0.16
CA THR A 361 -11.99 2.85 -0.38
C THR A 361 -11.95 2.12 -1.74
N ASN A 362 -10.80 2.09 -2.42
CA ASN A 362 -10.56 1.36 -3.68
C ASN A 362 -9.81 0.05 -3.40
N LYS A 363 -10.41 -0.78 -2.54
CA LYS A 363 -9.82 -2.05 -2.11
C LYS A 363 -10.02 -3.18 -3.11
N TYR A 364 -10.98 -3.04 -4.03
CA TYR A 364 -11.27 -4.09 -5.01
C TYR A 364 -10.19 -4.20 -6.07
N GLU A 365 -9.65 -3.08 -6.54
CA GLU A 365 -8.54 -3.04 -7.50
C GLU A 365 -7.28 -3.70 -6.91
N ILE A 366 -7.00 -3.46 -5.63
CA ILE A 366 -5.89 -4.09 -4.91
C ILE A 366 -6.13 -5.60 -4.78
N GLY A 367 -7.34 -5.99 -4.35
CA GLY A 367 -7.73 -7.39 -4.23
C GLY A 367 -7.64 -8.15 -5.56
N GLU A 368 -8.14 -7.57 -6.65
CA GLU A 368 -8.04 -8.15 -7.99
C GLU A 368 -6.59 -8.37 -8.44
N ARG A 369 -5.69 -7.40 -8.16
CA ARG A 369 -4.25 -7.59 -8.39
C ARG A 369 -3.72 -8.76 -7.57
N MET A 370 -4.09 -8.86 -6.28
CA MET A 370 -3.67 -9.98 -5.43
C MET A 370 -4.19 -11.34 -5.94
N GLY A 371 -5.45 -11.43 -6.36
CA GLY A 371 -6.04 -12.64 -6.93
C GLY A 371 -5.38 -13.05 -8.24
N THR A 372 -5.00 -12.07 -9.06
CA THR A 372 -4.22 -12.30 -10.29
C THR A 372 -2.82 -12.82 -9.99
N LEU A 373 -2.13 -12.26 -8.99
CA LEU A 373 -0.84 -12.80 -8.52
C LEU A 373 -0.98 -14.22 -7.99
N ALA A 374 -2.01 -14.48 -7.18
CA ALA A 374 -2.30 -15.82 -6.66
C ALA A 374 -2.47 -16.83 -7.81
N PHE A 375 -3.22 -16.46 -8.85
CA PHE A 375 -3.40 -17.27 -10.05
C PHE A 375 -2.07 -17.58 -10.76
N ASN A 376 -1.30 -16.54 -11.08
CA ASN A 376 -0.06 -16.67 -11.86
C ASN A 376 1.05 -17.40 -11.10
N ARG A 377 1.11 -17.24 -9.77
CA ARG A 377 2.13 -17.86 -8.92
C ARG A 377 1.85 -19.33 -8.62
N CYS A 378 0.59 -19.70 -8.43
CA CYS A 378 0.24 -21.03 -7.93
C CYS A 378 -0.37 -21.98 -8.97
N TYR A 379 -0.92 -21.46 -10.07
CA TYR A 379 -1.80 -22.25 -10.94
C TYR A 379 -1.41 -22.24 -12.42
N GLY A 380 -0.19 -21.78 -12.74
CA GLY A 380 0.39 -21.84 -14.07
C GLY A 380 0.00 -20.67 -14.98
N GLY A 381 -0.51 -19.57 -14.43
CA GLY A 381 -0.74 -18.35 -15.21
C GLY A 381 0.58 -17.73 -15.71
N GLU A 382 0.54 -17.20 -16.93
CA GLU A 382 1.69 -16.59 -17.62
C GLU A 382 1.79 -15.08 -17.42
N GLY A 383 0.85 -14.48 -16.67
CA GLY A 383 0.87 -13.06 -16.36
C GLY A 383 1.87 -12.68 -15.27
N ILE A 384 1.79 -11.43 -14.83
CA ILE A 384 2.66 -10.89 -13.78
C ILE A 384 2.55 -11.70 -12.47
N ARG A 385 3.70 -12.00 -11.87
CA ARG A 385 3.85 -12.71 -10.59
C ARG A 385 4.21 -11.81 -9.41
N THR A 386 4.57 -10.55 -9.69
CA THR A 386 4.83 -9.49 -8.72
C THR A 386 4.95 -8.15 -9.46
N ALA A 387 4.64 -7.02 -8.82
CA ALA A 387 4.93 -5.72 -9.42
C ALA A 387 6.40 -5.65 -9.87
N VAL A 388 6.62 -5.03 -11.02
CA VAL A 388 7.94 -4.87 -11.63
C VAL A 388 8.78 -3.93 -10.77
N THR A 389 10.02 -4.33 -10.48
CA THR A 389 10.96 -3.60 -9.61
C THR A 389 12.14 -3.07 -10.42
N MET A 390 12.83 -2.08 -9.87
CA MET A 390 14.07 -1.56 -10.45
C MET A 390 15.17 -2.62 -10.35
N SER A 391 15.78 -2.97 -11.48
CA SER A 391 16.87 -3.97 -11.54
C SER A 391 18.26 -3.34 -11.51
N SER A 392 18.44 -2.20 -12.16
CA SER A 392 19.72 -1.50 -12.24
C SER A 392 19.53 -0.06 -12.70
N VAL A 393 20.53 0.77 -12.39
CA VAL A 393 20.64 2.13 -12.93
C VAL A 393 22.01 2.26 -13.61
N LEU A 394 21.99 2.54 -14.90
CA LEU A 394 23.18 2.89 -15.67
C LEU A 394 23.40 4.40 -15.54
N ARG A 395 24.61 4.78 -15.12
CA ARG A 395 25.03 6.18 -15.00
C ARG A 395 25.73 6.58 -16.29
N GLU A 396 25.20 7.60 -16.94
CA GLU A 396 25.73 8.18 -18.17
C GLU A 396 25.99 9.67 -17.94
N GLN A 397 26.71 10.31 -18.86
CA GLN A 397 26.97 11.74 -18.74
C GLN A 397 25.65 12.51 -18.82
N GLY A 398 25.25 13.20 -17.75
CA GLY A 398 24.02 13.99 -17.68
C GLY A 398 22.72 13.20 -17.49
N SER A 399 22.76 11.86 -17.39
CA SER A 399 21.53 11.06 -17.29
C SER A 399 21.70 9.75 -16.51
N LEU A 400 20.58 9.24 -16.02
CA LEU A 400 20.44 7.92 -15.41
C LEU A 400 19.45 7.07 -16.22
N THR A 401 19.88 5.92 -16.70
CA THR A 401 18.98 4.95 -17.35
C THR A 401 18.55 3.89 -16.35
N VAL A 402 17.29 3.95 -15.93
CA VAL A 402 16.65 3.00 -15.01
C VAL A 402 16.12 1.81 -15.79
N ARG A 403 16.55 0.61 -15.41
CA ARG A 403 16.09 -0.66 -16.00
C ARG A 403 15.28 -1.44 -14.99
N PHE A 404 14.26 -2.15 -15.47
CA PHE A 404 13.36 -2.93 -14.62
C PHE A 404 13.53 -4.44 -14.81
N ASN A 405 13.11 -5.22 -13.82
CA ASN A 405 13.14 -6.70 -13.86
C ASN A 405 12.02 -7.32 -14.73
N SER A 406 11.59 -6.61 -15.78
CA SER A 406 10.49 -7.00 -16.67
C SER A 406 10.94 -7.70 -17.95
N GLY A 407 12.24 -7.99 -18.07
CA GLY A 407 12.86 -8.48 -19.30
C GLY A 407 12.76 -7.43 -20.41
N ASN A 408 12.15 -7.81 -21.54
CA ASN A 408 11.93 -6.91 -22.68
C ASN A 408 10.50 -6.37 -22.74
N SER A 409 9.70 -6.55 -21.68
CA SER A 409 8.34 -6.02 -21.65
C SER A 409 8.38 -4.49 -21.68
N PRO A 410 7.57 -3.83 -22.52
CA PRO A 410 7.59 -2.39 -22.64
C PRO A 410 7.13 -1.74 -21.33
N VAL A 411 7.76 -0.63 -21.00
CA VAL A 411 7.28 0.31 -19.99
C VAL A 411 6.30 1.27 -20.68
N THR A 412 5.22 1.63 -20.00
CA THR A 412 4.21 2.55 -20.52
C THR A 412 3.81 3.55 -19.43
N CYS A 413 3.34 4.73 -19.83
CA CYS A 413 2.72 5.69 -18.92
C CYS A 413 1.28 5.94 -19.36
N THR A 414 0.34 5.93 -18.42
CA THR A 414 -1.07 6.24 -18.73
C THR A 414 -1.35 7.74 -18.75
N ASP A 415 -0.46 8.54 -18.17
CA ASP A 415 -0.52 10.00 -18.17
C ASP A 415 0.29 10.56 -19.35
N SER A 416 -0.10 11.74 -19.84
CA SER A 416 0.65 12.46 -20.89
C SER A 416 2.06 12.85 -20.46
N LYS A 417 2.30 13.00 -19.16
CA LYS A 417 3.60 13.32 -18.58
C LYS A 417 3.97 12.29 -17.52
N ILE A 418 5.22 11.86 -17.57
CA ILE A 418 5.81 10.97 -16.57
C ILE A 418 6.22 11.81 -15.36
N ARG A 419 5.74 11.43 -14.17
CA ARG A 419 5.95 12.16 -12.91
C ARG A 419 6.44 11.22 -11.82
N GLY A 420 6.93 11.80 -10.72
CA GLY A 420 7.32 11.08 -9.52
C GLY A 420 8.70 10.43 -9.58
N PHE A 421 9.48 10.68 -10.65
CA PHE A 421 10.90 10.37 -10.69
C PHE A 421 11.72 11.55 -10.20
N TYR A 422 12.73 11.26 -9.39
CA TYR A 422 13.67 12.24 -8.87
C TYR A 422 15.09 11.78 -9.10
N ILE A 423 16.00 12.72 -9.34
CA ILE A 423 17.45 12.46 -9.40
C ILE A 423 18.21 13.42 -8.49
N ALA A 424 19.38 12.98 -8.02
CA ALA A 424 20.33 13.78 -7.25
C ALA A 424 21.75 13.49 -7.72
N ASP A 425 22.62 14.50 -7.60
CA ASP A 425 24.08 14.30 -7.63
C ASP A 425 24.59 13.96 -6.21
N GLU A 426 25.91 14.03 -6.01
CA GLU A 426 26.57 13.77 -4.72
C GLU A 426 26.15 14.74 -3.60
N SER A 427 25.46 15.85 -3.91
CA SER A 427 24.90 16.75 -2.88
C SER A 427 23.74 16.11 -2.10
N GLY A 428 23.08 15.09 -2.69
CA GLY A 428 21.90 14.46 -2.12
C GLY A 428 20.61 15.30 -2.20
N LEU A 429 20.63 16.46 -2.88
CA LEU A 429 19.42 17.24 -3.15
C LEU A 429 18.65 16.64 -4.32
N TYR A 430 17.53 15.97 -4.02
CA TYR A 430 16.67 15.37 -5.03
C TYR A 430 15.80 16.43 -5.72
N VAL A 431 15.87 16.46 -7.05
CA VAL A 431 15.00 17.25 -7.93
C VAL A 431 14.18 16.34 -8.83
N GLU A 432 13.00 16.80 -9.24
CA GLU A 432 12.17 16.04 -10.16
C GLU A 432 12.84 15.93 -11.54
N ALA A 433 12.89 14.72 -12.08
CA ALA A 433 13.60 14.43 -13.33
C ALA A 433 12.69 14.59 -14.55
N ASN A 434 13.28 15.03 -15.66
CA ASN A 434 12.74 14.76 -16.98
C ASN A 434 12.89 13.27 -17.26
N ALA A 435 11.77 12.56 -17.37
CA ALA A 435 11.73 11.13 -17.61
C ALA A 435 11.23 10.80 -19.02
N GLU A 436 11.95 9.93 -19.72
CA GLU A 436 11.61 9.44 -21.06
C GLU A 436 11.58 7.91 -21.08
N ILE A 437 10.48 7.32 -21.57
CA ILE A 437 10.39 5.87 -21.74
C ILE A 437 11.14 5.45 -23.02
N CYS A 438 12.17 4.62 -22.84
CA CYS A 438 12.95 4.02 -23.90
C CYS A 438 12.76 2.50 -23.89
N GLY A 439 11.70 2.02 -24.54
CA GLY A 439 11.36 0.59 -24.60
C GLY A 439 11.01 0.01 -23.24
N SER A 440 11.90 -0.81 -22.66
CA SER A 440 11.76 -1.42 -21.33
C SER A 440 12.50 -0.66 -20.21
N SER A 441 13.00 0.55 -20.50
CA SER A 441 13.76 1.40 -19.58
C SER A 441 13.21 2.82 -19.51
N VAL A 442 13.62 3.57 -18.50
CA VAL A 442 13.31 4.99 -18.35
C VAL A 442 14.62 5.77 -18.22
N VAL A 443 14.84 6.75 -19.08
CA VAL A 443 15.98 7.66 -19.01
C VAL A 443 15.57 8.89 -18.21
N LEU A 444 16.37 9.23 -17.20
CA LEU A 444 16.16 10.35 -16.29
C LEU A 444 17.25 11.39 -16.50
N SER A 445 16.87 12.67 -16.62
CA SER A 445 17.80 13.79 -16.74
C SER A 445 17.25 15.03 -16.06
N HIS A 446 18.11 16.02 -15.78
CA HIS A 446 17.70 17.34 -15.31
C HIS A 446 18.68 18.39 -15.84
N PRO A 447 18.21 19.55 -16.37
CA PRO A 447 19.07 20.52 -17.04
C PRO A 447 20.18 21.12 -16.16
N HIS A 448 20.00 21.09 -14.84
CA HIS A 448 20.97 21.63 -13.87
C HIS A 448 21.68 20.55 -13.04
N ILE A 449 21.53 19.26 -13.37
CA ILE A 449 22.27 18.16 -12.73
C ILE A 449 23.19 17.51 -13.77
N GLU A 450 24.46 17.88 -13.77
CA GLU A 450 25.44 17.43 -14.76
C GLU A 450 25.88 15.97 -14.54
N ASN A 451 25.97 15.54 -13.28
CA ASN A 451 26.46 14.21 -12.89
C ASN A 451 25.49 13.56 -11.90
N PRO A 452 24.31 13.10 -12.35
CA PRO A 452 23.38 12.43 -11.46
C PRO A 452 23.93 11.08 -11.00
N VAL A 453 23.80 10.77 -9.71
CA VAL A 453 24.30 9.54 -9.10
C VAL A 453 23.21 8.73 -8.39
N HIS A 454 22.12 9.39 -7.98
CA HIS A 454 20.97 8.75 -7.35
C HIS A 454 19.67 9.01 -8.12
N ALA A 455 18.78 8.02 -8.12
CA ALA A 455 17.42 8.09 -8.61
C ALA A 455 16.43 7.59 -7.56
N ALA A 456 15.22 8.14 -7.57
CA ALA A 456 14.10 7.66 -6.76
C ALA A 456 12.79 7.74 -7.55
N TYR A 457 11.83 6.89 -7.20
CA TYR A 457 10.48 6.87 -7.80
C TYR A 457 9.43 6.63 -6.72
N MET A 458 8.41 7.50 -6.63
CA MET A 458 7.20 7.34 -5.79
C MET A 458 7.48 7.01 -4.30
N VAL A 459 8.50 7.65 -3.72
CA VAL A 459 8.92 7.39 -2.33
C VAL A 459 8.55 8.50 -1.35
N SER A 460 7.92 9.58 -1.81
CA SER A 460 7.49 10.71 -0.98
C SER A 460 5.99 10.66 -0.69
N CYS A 461 5.62 11.08 0.53
CA CYS A 461 4.26 11.09 1.03
C CYS A 461 3.36 11.94 0.12
N LEU A 462 2.09 11.56 0.00
CA LEU A 462 1.08 12.25 -0.82
C LEU A 462 1.39 12.35 -2.32
N GLU A 463 2.49 11.79 -2.80
CA GLU A 463 2.74 11.65 -4.23
C GLU A 463 1.99 10.41 -4.74
N MET A 464 1.03 10.64 -5.65
CA MET A 464 0.07 9.64 -6.17
C MET A 464 -0.05 9.70 -7.70
N SER A 465 0.98 10.25 -8.36
CA SER A 465 1.11 10.29 -9.83
C SER A 465 1.83 9.06 -10.40
N GLY A 466 1.86 7.95 -9.64
CA GLY A 466 2.54 6.72 -10.00
C GLY A 466 1.87 6.00 -11.17
N ARG A 467 2.07 6.49 -12.39
CA ARG A 467 1.35 6.07 -13.61
C ARG A 467 2.23 5.34 -14.61
N VAL A 468 3.38 4.85 -14.16
CA VAL A 468 4.31 4.05 -14.96
C VAL A 468 3.97 2.58 -14.74
N TYR A 469 3.66 1.89 -15.83
CA TYR A 469 3.22 0.49 -15.84
C TYR A 469 4.19 -0.37 -16.63
N CYS A 470 4.29 -1.62 -16.23
CA CYS A 470 4.90 -2.66 -17.03
C CYS A 470 4.11 -3.96 -16.83
N GLY A 471 3.81 -4.65 -17.94
CA GLY A 471 3.00 -5.89 -17.96
C GLY A 471 1.61 -5.80 -17.32
N GLY A 472 1.02 -4.59 -17.25
CA GLY A 472 -0.32 -4.37 -16.69
C GLY A 472 -0.37 -4.07 -15.19
N MET A 473 0.77 -3.93 -14.51
CA MET A 473 0.83 -3.42 -13.12
C MET A 473 1.69 -2.17 -13.03
N PRO A 474 1.39 -1.23 -12.10
CA PRO A 474 2.27 -0.11 -11.82
C PRO A 474 3.61 -0.61 -11.29
N VAL A 475 4.69 0.05 -11.72
CA VAL A 475 6.06 -0.21 -11.27
C VAL A 475 6.19 0.10 -9.77
N ALA A 476 6.94 -0.74 -9.05
CA ALA A 476 7.20 -0.56 -7.64
C ALA A 476 8.11 0.66 -7.39
N PRO A 477 7.86 1.45 -6.32
CA PRO A 477 8.76 2.52 -5.88
C PRO A 477 10.15 1.99 -5.57
N PHE A 478 11.13 2.85 -5.74
CA PHE A 478 12.51 2.53 -5.43
C PHE A 478 13.32 3.78 -5.09
N MET A 479 14.44 3.57 -4.40
CA MET A 479 15.46 4.57 -4.13
C MET A 479 16.83 3.91 -4.36
N THR A 480 17.71 4.53 -5.13
CA THR A 480 19.05 3.96 -5.36
C THR A 480 20.03 4.30 -4.26
N ASP A 481 19.79 5.39 -3.51
CA ASP A 481 20.59 5.69 -2.33
C ASP A 481 20.11 4.82 -1.17
N ARG A 482 20.98 3.92 -0.73
CA ARG A 482 20.72 3.00 0.39
C ARG A 482 21.42 3.44 1.67
N GLU A 483 22.37 4.38 1.59
CA GLU A 483 23.25 4.78 2.68
C GLU A 483 22.90 6.16 3.22
N GLY A 484 22.56 7.10 2.35
CA GLY A 484 22.09 8.44 2.69
C GLY A 484 20.60 8.50 3.04
N ALA A 485 20.20 9.63 3.62
CA ALA A 485 18.80 9.93 3.85
C ALA A 485 18.20 10.56 2.59
N VAL A 486 17.26 9.87 1.96
CA VAL A 486 16.46 10.43 0.86
C VAL A 486 15.44 11.41 1.43
N ARG A 487 15.49 12.66 0.97
CA ARG A 487 14.54 13.72 1.32
C ARG A 487 13.99 14.31 0.04
N ILE A 488 12.72 14.04 -0.22
CA ILE A 488 12.01 14.51 -1.41
C ILE A 488 10.73 15.20 -0.95
N GLU A 489 10.65 16.48 -1.25
CA GLU A 489 9.44 17.27 -1.10
C GLU A 489 8.80 17.46 -2.48
N PRO A 490 7.60 16.91 -2.73
CA PRO A 490 6.89 17.08 -3.99
C PRO A 490 6.61 18.55 -4.26
N LYS A 491 6.87 19.00 -5.49
CA LYS A 491 6.65 20.39 -5.92
C LYS A 491 5.61 20.45 -7.04
N PRO A 492 4.35 20.07 -6.77
CA PRO A 492 3.30 19.98 -7.77
C PRO A 492 3.03 21.29 -8.52
N TRP A 493 3.43 22.43 -7.96
CA TRP A 493 3.32 23.75 -8.57
C TRP A 493 4.27 23.97 -9.75
N LEU A 494 5.35 23.18 -9.87
CA LEU A 494 6.18 23.17 -11.08
C LEU A 494 5.41 22.63 -12.30
N HIS A 495 4.26 21.99 -12.07
CA HIS A 495 3.36 21.51 -13.11
C HIS A 495 2.21 22.50 -13.33
N THR A 496 2.38 23.40 -14.29
CA THR A 496 1.41 24.44 -14.64
C THR A 496 0.09 23.90 -15.17
N ASP A 497 0.06 22.63 -15.60
CA ASP A 497 -1.15 21.89 -15.99
C ASP A 497 -1.92 21.27 -14.81
N ARG A 498 -1.38 21.26 -13.58
CA ARG A 498 -1.98 20.55 -12.45
C ARG A 498 -3.08 21.37 -11.76
N ASP A 499 -4.28 20.78 -11.69
CA ASP A 499 -5.52 21.39 -11.14
C ASP A 499 -5.44 21.67 -9.67
N SER A 500 -5.05 20.62 -8.98
CA SER A 500 -5.06 20.59 -7.55
C SER A 500 -3.98 19.67 -7.05
N VAL A 501 -3.63 19.92 -5.81
CA VAL A 501 -2.80 19.04 -5.00
C VAL A 501 -3.66 18.51 -3.86
N PHE A 502 -3.49 17.24 -3.56
CA PHE A 502 -4.12 16.65 -2.39
C PHE A 502 -3.35 17.07 -1.15
N VAL A 503 -4.01 17.73 -0.20
CA VAL A 503 -3.34 18.26 0.99
C VAL A 503 -4.09 17.90 2.26
N VAL A 504 -3.36 17.89 3.37
CA VAL A 504 -3.91 17.85 4.72
C VAL A 504 -3.93 19.29 5.24
N ALA A 505 -5.11 19.92 5.15
CA ALA A 505 -5.33 21.31 5.55
C ALA A 505 -5.41 21.48 7.08
N TYR A 506 -5.96 20.49 7.80
CA TYR A 506 -6.08 20.55 9.25
C TYR A 506 -6.11 19.14 9.86
N VAL A 507 -5.51 18.99 11.03
CA VAL A 507 -5.64 17.82 11.90
C VAL A 507 -5.96 18.34 13.31
N ASP A 508 -7.06 17.89 13.92
CA ASP A 508 -7.33 18.19 15.32
C ASP A 508 -6.39 17.36 16.20
N PRO A 509 -5.46 17.98 16.95
CA PRO A 509 -4.51 17.25 17.79
C PRO A 509 -5.20 16.52 18.96
N SER A 510 -6.44 16.87 19.30
CA SER A 510 -7.25 16.20 20.32
C SER A 510 -8.13 15.07 19.78
N ASP A 511 -8.34 15.02 18.46
CA ASP A 511 -9.11 14.00 17.79
C ASP A 511 -8.62 13.81 16.34
N PHE A 512 -7.65 12.91 16.14
CA PHE A 512 -7.05 12.60 14.84
C PHE A 512 -8.05 12.08 13.78
N ARG A 513 -9.32 11.83 14.14
CA ARG A 513 -10.38 11.52 13.18
C ARG A 513 -10.93 12.78 12.51
N LYS A 514 -10.70 13.96 13.09
CA LYS A 514 -11.08 15.25 12.51
C LYS A 514 -9.91 15.78 11.69
N ILE A 515 -9.88 15.35 10.44
CA ILE A 515 -8.89 15.77 9.46
C ILE A 515 -9.61 16.41 8.29
N ASP A 516 -9.11 17.57 7.88
CA ASP A 516 -9.54 18.26 6.69
C ASP A 516 -8.52 17.99 5.58
N ALA A 517 -8.77 16.96 4.77
CA ALA A 517 -7.90 16.57 3.65
C ALA A 517 -8.70 16.49 2.35
N TYR A 518 -8.29 17.25 1.33
CA TYR A 518 -9.02 17.38 0.07
C TYR A 518 -8.14 18.06 -0.97
N PRO A 519 -8.50 17.97 -2.26
CA PRO A 519 -7.83 18.72 -3.31
C PRO A 519 -7.91 20.23 -3.03
N ARG A 520 -6.76 20.90 -3.05
CA ARG A 520 -6.66 22.36 -3.02
C ARG A 520 -6.05 22.88 -4.32
N PRO A 521 -6.38 24.10 -4.76
CA PRO A 521 -5.79 24.68 -5.96
C PRO A 521 -4.26 24.71 -5.88
N THR A 522 -3.58 24.24 -6.92
CA THR A 522 -2.12 24.38 -7.03
C THR A 522 -1.71 25.84 -7.25
N TRP A 523 -2.56 26.60 -7.94
CA TRP A 523 -2.35 28.00 -8.30
C TRP A 523 -3.57 28.83 -7.90
N VAL A 524 -3.32 30.04 -7.38
CA VAL A 524 -4.35 31.00 -6.97
C VAL A 524 -4.11 32.34 -7.66
N ALA A 525 -5.18 32.94 -8.17
CA ALA A 525 -5.13 34.28 -8.75
C ALA A 525 -5.28 35.35 -7.64
N SER A 526 -4.44 36.39 -7.69
CA SER A 526 -4.62 37.58 -6.86
C SER A 526 -5.79 38.45 -7.35
N PRO A 527 -6.36 39.33 -6.52
CA PRO A 527 -7.47 40.20 -6.92
C PRO A 527 -7.17 40.96 -8.23
N GLY A 528 -8.13 40.97 -9.16
CA GLY A 528 -7.98 41.59 -10.48
C GLY A 528 -7.32 40.70 -11.54
N THR A 529 -6.80 39.52 -11.17
CA THR A 529 -6.24 38.53 -12.10
C THR A 529 -7.22 37.41 -12.35
N GLN A 530 -7.24 36.89 -13.57
CA GLN A 530 -7.91 35.64 -13.90
C GLN A 530 -6.89 34.60 -14.34
N ILE A 531 -7.13 33.34 -13.98
CA ILE A 531 -6.36 32.21 -14.47
C ILE A 531 -7.27 31.25 -15.20
N CYS A 532 -6.77 30.71 -16.31
CA CYS A 532 -7.38 29.57 -16.98
C CYS A 532 -6.27 28.61 -17.41
N ARG A 533 -6.63 27.34 -17.53
CA ARG A 533 -5.71 26.31 -17.99
C ARG A 533 -5.75 26.29 -19.48
N ASP A 534 -4.59 26.40 -20.10
CA ASP A 534 -4.48 26.37 -21.53
C ASP A 534 -3.60 25.20 -21.95
N ASN A 535 -4.26 24.09 -22.27
CA ASN A 535 -3.60 22.89 -22.78
C ASN A 535 -3.57 22.88 -24.32
N VAL A 536 -4.15 23.90 -24.98
CA VAL A 536 -4.33 23.94 -26.44
C VAL A 536 -3.18 24.64 -27.14
N PHE A 537 -2.56 25.64 -26.50
CA PHE A 537 -1.45 26.43 -27.08
C PHE A 537 -0.05 25.98 -26.63
N THR A 538 0.07 24.82 -25.99
CA THR A 538 1.38 24.32 -25.47
C THR A 538 1.85 23.10 -26.23
N LEU A 539 3.16 22.98 -26.43
CA LEU A 539 3.76 21.87 -27.17
C LEU A 539 3.97 20.62 -26.31
N GLU A 540 4.11 20.73 -24.98
CA GLU A 540 4.66 19.62 -24.17
C GLU A 540 4.09 19.45 -22.74
N THR A 541 3.66 20.52 -22.04
CA THR A 541 3.44 20.44 -20.57
C THR A 541 2.14 21.03 -20.03
N GLY A 542 1.28 21.60 -20.88
CA GLY A 542 0.20 22.49 -20.46
C GLY A 542 0.70 23.77 -19.78
N ALA A 543 -0.11 24.83 -19.82
CA ALA A 543 0.28 26.15 -19.32
C ALA A 543 -0.79 26.75 -18.43
N LEU A 544 -0.32 27.58 -17.49
CA LEU A 544 -1.18 28.44 -16.70
C LEU A 544 -1.33 29.76 -17.46
N ARG A 545 -2.48 29.97 -18.09
CA ARG A 545 -2.79 31.23 -18.76
C ARG A 545 -3.32 32.23 -17.75
N ILE A 546 -2.69 33.39 -17.73
CA ILE A 546 -2.87 34.45 -16.74
C ILE A 546 -3.34 35.69 -17.49
N ILE A 547 -4.46 36.25 -17.05
CA ILE A 547 -5.13 37.38 -17.71
C ILE A 547 -5.18 38.53 -16.71
N ALA A 548 -4.60 39.66 -17.11
CA ALA A 548 -4.58 40.89 -16.33
C ALA A 548 -5.91 41.63 -16.40
N GLY A 549 -6.18 42.41 -15.36
CA GLY A 549 -7.29 43.36 -15.32
C GLY A 549 -7.05 44.57 -16.23
N SER A 550 -7.93 45.56 -16.13
CA SER A 550 -7.87 46.78 -16.94
C SER A 550 -6.61 47.63 -16.71
N ASP A 551 -5.95 47.47 -15.57
CA ASP A 551 -4.70 48.16 -15.23
C ASP A 551 -3.45 47.49 -15.84
N GLY A 552 -3.62 46.36 -16.53
CA GLY A 552 -2.53 45.62 -17.16
C GLY A 552 -1.65 44.85 -16.17
N LYS A 553 -2.01 44.76 -14.89
CA LYS A 553 -1.24 44.01 -13.90
C LYS A 553 -1.91 42.67 -13.61
N ALA A 554 -1.10 41.63 -13.50
CA ALA A 554 -1.56 40.31 -13.09
C ALA A 554 -0.61 39.71 -12.06
N GLU A 555 -1.18 38.95 -11.12
CA GLU A 555 -0.42 38.20 -10.15
C GLU A 555 -1.11 36.87 -9.86
N VAL A 556 -0.30 35.81 -9.82
CA VAL A 556 -0.69 34.47 -9.40
C VAL A 556 0.31 33.94 -8.40
N TYR A 557 -0.11 33.02 -7.54
CA TYR A 557 0.81 32.40 -6.60
C TYR A 557 0.51 30.93 -6.35
N ALA A 558 1.57 30.18 -6.07
CA ALA A 558 1.52 28.84 -5.52
C ALA A 558 1.56 28.94 -3.99
N PRO A 559 0.52 28.50 -3.27
CA PRO A 559 0.52 28.48 -1.80
C PRO A 559 1.30 27.28 -1.25
N SER A 560 1.86 27.46 -0.06
CA SER A 560 2.49 26.41 0.73
C SER A 560 1.45 25.61 1.51
N TYR A 561 1.61 24.29 1.57
CA TYR A 561 0.76 23.39 2.35
C TYR A 561 1.60 22.49 3.27
N THR A 562 0.98 21.91 4.29
CA THR A 562 1.66 21.10 5.33
C THR A 562 2.64 20.05 4.80
N ALA A 563 2.31 19.43 3.66
CA ALA A 563 3.07 18.35 3.01
C ALA A 563 3.35 18.62 1.51
N ASN A 564 3.27 19.90 1.14
CA ASN A 564 3.79 20.44 -0.13
C ASN A 564 4.31 21.82 0.24
N ARG A 565 5.35 21.85 1.08
CA ARG A 565 5.90 23.12 1.55
C ARG A 565 6.68 23.73 0.38
N LEU A 566 7.14 24.95 0.60
CA LEU A 566 7.92 25.68 -0.38
C LEU A 566 9.29 25.93 0.24
N ASP A 567 10.10 24.87 0.26
CA ASP A 567 11.50 24.94 0.60
C ASP A 567 12.30 25.44 -0.61
N MET A 568 12.57 26.74 -0.61
CA MET A 568 13.25 27.43 -1.70
C MET A 568 14.73 27.75 -1.38
N TYR A 569 15.17 27.56 -0.13
CA TYR A 569 16.52 27.95 0.31
C TYR A 569 17.60 26.99 -0.21
N ASN A 570 17.23 25.79 -0.65
CA ASN A 570 18.11 24.84 -1.34
C ASN A 570 18.38 25.19 -2.82
N TYR A 571 17.79 26.28 -3.33
CA TYR A 571 17.88 26.70 -4.73
C TYR A 571 18.52 28.09 -4.85
N SER A 572 19.22 28.34 -5.95
CA SER A 572 19.87 29.64 -6.27
C SER A 572 19.11 30.44 -7.32
N GLY A 573 18.10 29.83 -7.94
CA GLY A 573 17.34 30.45 -9.01
C GLY A 573 16.25 29.52 -9.56
N MET A 574 15.51 30.02 -10.54
CA MET A 574 14.61 29.22 -11.38
C MET A 574 14.58 29.76 -12.81
N THR A 575 14.24 28.89 -13.74
CA THR A 575 13.89 29.23 -15.11
C THR A 575 12.42 28.91 -15.38
N PHE A 576 11.80 29.62 -16.31
CA PHE A 576 10.44 29.36 -16.79
C PHE A 576 10.21 30.03 -18.14
N ASP A 577 9.24 29.53 -18.89
CA ASP A 577 8.86 30.10 -20.18
C ASP A 577 7.59 30.96 -20.04
N ILE A 578 7.55 32.05 -20.80
CA ILE A 578 6.34 32.84 -21.02
C ILE A 578 5.98 32.85 -22.49
N ILE A 579 4.69 32.64 -22.77
CA ILE A 579 4.12 32.71 -24.11
C ILE A 579 3.13 33.88 -24.23
N GLY A 580 3.20 34.58 -25.36
CA GLY A 580 2.20 35.57 -25.78
C GLY A 580 2.54 37.03 -25.44
N ASN A 581 3.66 37.30 -24.77
CA ASN A 581 4.09 38.69 -24.51
C ASN A 581 5.57 38.86 -24.17
N LYS A 582 6.36 39.27 -25.17
CA LYS A 582 7.82 39.46 -25.03
C LYS A 582 8.21 40.68 -24.19
N GLU A 583 7.32 41.66 -24.10
CA GLU A 583 7.54 42.91 -23.38
C GLU A 583 7.06 42.85 -21.93
N ALA A 584 6.54 41.71 -21.49
CA ALA A 584 6.10 41.52 -20.11
C ALA A 584 7.28 41.74 -19.16
N LYS A 585 7.09 42.65 -18.20
CA LYS A 585 8.02 42.79 -17.06
C LYS A 585 7.56 41.82 -15.99
N VAL A 586 8.47 40.96 -15.54
CA VAL A 586 8.14 39.82 -14.69
C VAL A 586 8.96 39.90 -13.42
N LYS A 587 8.29 39.65 -12.28
CA LYS A 587 8.94 39.51 -10.97
C LYS A 587 8.49 38.23 -10.31
N VAL A 588 9.41 37.61 -9.58
CA VAL A 588 9.11 36.48 -8.71
C VAL A 588 9.23 36.92 -7.25
N GLY A 589 8.19 36.66 -6.47
CA GLY A 589 8.10 37.00 -5.05
C GLY A 589 8.08 35.76 -4.17
N PHE A 590 8.78 35.81 -3.03
CA PHE A 590 8.78 34.75 -2.01
C PHE A 590 8.20 35.31 -0.71
N GLY A 591 7.02 34.83 -0.34
CA GLY A 591 6.30 35.31 0.85
C GLY A 591 6.65 34.52 2.11
N TYR A 592 6.71 35.20 3.27
CA TYR A 592 7.09 34.60 4.56
C TYR A 592 6.10 34.85 5.73
N GLY A 593 4.91 35.37 5.42
CA GLY A 593 3.92 35.83 6.43
C GLY A 593 4.09 37.32 6.76
N ASP A 594 3.10 37.92 7.43
CA ASP A 594 3.10 39.32 7.91
C ASP A 594 3.59 40.37 6.90
N ASP A 595 3.09 40.29 5.66
CA ASP A 595 3.45 41.18 4.53
C ASP A 595 4.93 41.18 4.11
N GLU A 596 5.76 40.26 4.63
CA GLU A 596 7.14 40.07 4.19
C GLU A 596 7.16 39.29 2.86
N THR A 597 7.60 39.96 1.79
CA THR A 597 7.83 39.33 0.49
C THR A 597 9.16 39.81 -0.10
N LEU A 598 10.06 38.88 -0.41
CA LEU A 598 11.29 39.17 -1.13
C LEU A 598 11.03 39.10 -2.64
N TRP A 599 11.28 40.19 -3.36
CA TRP A 599 11.01 40.32 -4.80
C TRP A 599 12.30 40.30 -5.61
N PHE A 600 12.28 39.56 -6.71
CA PHE A 600 13.40 39.43 -7.63
C PHE A 600 12.90 39.68 -9.06
N ASP A 601 13.61 40.51 -9.82
CA ASP A 601 13.31 40.75 -11.22
C ASP A 601 13.72 39.53 -12.06
N ALA A 602 12.82 39.05 -12.92
CA ALA A 602 13.15 37.99 -13.86
C ALA A 602 13.70 38.60 -15.15
N VAL A 603 14.82 38.05 -15.62
CA VAL A 603 15.56 38.52 -16.79
C VAL A 603 15.23 37.62 -17.99
N PRO A 604 14.83 38.17 -19.14
CA PRO A 604 14.64 37.39 -20.36
C PRO A 604 15.98 36.85 -20.86
N GLU A 605 16.05 35.56 -21.14
CA GLU A 605 17.23 34.90 -21.74
C GLU A 605 17.13 34.79 -23.28
N GLY A 606 15.97 35.15 -23.84
CA GLY A 606 15.66 34.98 -25.26
C GLY A 606 15.29 33.54 -25.59
N SER A 607 14.77 33.32 -26.80
CA SER A 607 14.29 32.02 -27.24
C SER A 607 14.36 31.93 -28.77
N SER A 608 14.58 30.71 -29.28
CA SER A 608 14.52 30.42 -30.72
C SER A 608 13.08 30.39 -31.25
N ASP A 609 12.10 30.27 -30.35
CA ASP A 609 10.68 30.31 -30.67
C ASP A 609 10.19 31.78 -30.63
N PRO A 610 9.62 32.30 -31.73
CA PRO A 610 9.21 33.69 -31.83
C PRO A 610 8.01 34.04 -30.94
N ASP A 611 7.30 33.08 -30.36
CA ASP A 611 6.12 33.33 -29.51
C ASP A 611 6.36 33.02 -28.02
N ARG A 612 7.54 32.48 -27.70
CA ARG A 612 7.96 32.05 -26.37
C ARG A 612 9.24 32.75 -25.99
N ASP A 613 9.37 33.25 -24.77
CA ASP A 613 10.64 33.72 -24.23
C ASP A 613 10.94 33.01 -22.91
N GLY A 614 12.18 32.52 -22.78
CA GLY A 614 12.69 31.99 -21.53
C GLY A 614 13.05 33.11 -20.57
N TYR A 615 12.74 32.92 -19.31
CA TYR A 615 13.10 33.83 -18.22
C TYR A 615 13.92 33.11 -17.18
N PHE A 616 14.87 33.83 -16.62
CA PHE A 616 15.70 33.39 -15.50
C PHE A 616 15.57 34.37 -14.34
N VAL A 617 15.50 33.84 -13.13
CA VAL A 617 15.60 34.61 -11.90
C VAL A 617 16.60 33.96 -10.95
N SER A 618 17.54 34.76 -10.45
CA SER A 618 18.46 34.37 -9.39
C SER A 618 18.00 34.97 -8.07
N PHE A 619 18.10 34.19 -7.00
CA PHE A 619 17.69 34.63 -5.67
C PHE A 619 18.58 34.01 -4.60
N GLU A 620 18.74 34.75 -3.51
CA GLU A 620 19.30 34.25 -2.25
C GLU A 620 18.21 34.40 -1.19
N LEU A 621 17.77 33.27 -0.66
CA LEU A 621 16.64 33.19 0.26
C LEU A 621 17.12 32.73 1.65
N PRO A 622 16.50 33.24 2.73
CA PRO A 622 16.77 32.76 4.08
C PRO A 622 16.36 31.29 4.23
N GLU A 623 17.00 30.58 5.16
CA GLU A 623 16.68 29.20 5.55
C GLU A 623 15.36 29.14 6.34
N LYS A 624 14.26 29.49 5.65
CA LYS A 624 12.90 29.59 6.16
C LYS A 624 11.96 29.10 5.07
N HIS A 625 10.88 28.42 5.46
CA HIS A 625 9.84 28.00 4.51
C HIS A 625 9.06 29.21 3.98
N CYS A 626 8.87 29.25 2.67
CA CYS A 626 7.97 30.23 2.06
C CYS A 626 6.52 29.82 2.32
N THR A 627 5.65 30.82 2.52
CA THR A 627 4.19 30.62 2.59
C THR A 627 3.55 30.62 1.20
N ARG A 628 4.21 31.25 0.22
CA ARG A 628 3.82 31.28 -1.20
C ARG A 628 4.97 31.67 -2.11
N VAL A 629 4.96 31.18 -3.35
CA VAL A 629 5.76 31.68 -4.47
C VAL A 629 4.84 32.44 -5.42
N ILE A 630 5.19 33.68 -5.73
CA ILE A 630 4.34 34.65 -6.43
C ILE A 630 4.97 34.97 -7.79
N PHE A 631 4.18 34.97 -8.85
CA PHE A 631 4.57 35.43 -10.18
C PHE A 631 3.75 36.69 -10.49
N SER A 632 4.44 37.82 -10.67
CA SER A 632 3.85 39.11 -10.97
C SER A 632 4.22 39.55 -12.38
N PHE A 633 3.23 39.99 -13.15
CA PHE A 633 3.36 40.38 -14.54
C PHE A 633 2.81 41.80 -14.71
N ASP A 634 3.67 42.71 -15.17
CA ASP A 634 3.26 44.01 -15.67
C ASP A 634 3.15 43.95 -17.18
N LEU A 635 1.91 43.91 -17.64
CA LEU A 635 1.49 43.85 -19.04
C LEU A 635 0.97 45.22 -19.50
N SER A 636 1.23 46.31 -18.78
CA SER A 636 0.68 47.64 -19.11
C SER A 636 1.09 48.12 -20.50
N ASP A 637 2.32 47.82 -20.89
CA ASP A 637 2.90 48.19 -22.20
C ASP A 637 2.56 47.16 -23.30
N CYS A 638 2.06 46.00 -22.91
CA CYS A 638 1.78 44.88 -23.81
C CYS A 638 0.50 45.04 -24.63
N PRO A 639 0.47 44.60 -25.91
CA PRO A 639 -0.73 44.67 -26.74
C PRO A 639 -1.85 43.72 -26.28
N ILE A 640 -1.46 42.56 -25.75
CA ILE A 640 -2.37 41.57 -25.16
C ILE A 640 -2.21 41.64 -23.64
N LYS A 641 -3.32 41.68 -22.89
CA LYS A 641 -3.28 41.69 -21.41
C LYS A 641 -3.31 40.28 -20.82
N ALA A 642 -2.54 39.38 -21.41
CA ALA A 642 -2.42 38.00 -20.97
C ALA A 642 -1.04 37.42 -21.31
N VAL A 643 -0.64 36.41 -20.53
CA VAL A 643 0.57 35.60 -20.69
C VAL A 643 0.25 34.14 -20.35
N SER A 644 1.02 33.19 -20.85
CA SER A 644 0.97 31.80 -20.39
C SER A 644 2.30 31.41 -19.77
N LEU A 645 2.27 30.90 -18.54
CA LEU A 645 3.43 30.42 -17.79
C LEU A 645 3.58 28.90 -17.96
N GLU A 646 4.76 28.43 -18.33
CA GLU A 646 5.08 27.00 -18.43
C GLU A 646 6.55 26.69 -18.10
N LYS A 647 6.92 25.40 -18.07
CA LYS A 647 8.29 24.88 -17.89
C LYS A 647 9.08 25.50 -16.72
N ILE A 648 8.45 25.61 -15.55
CA ILE A 648 9.14 26.08 -14.35
C ILE A 648 10.15 25.02 -13.91
N VAL A 649 11.42 25.39 -13.83
CA VAL A 649 12.52 24.52 -13.39
C VAL A 649 13.34 25.24 -12.32
N LEU A 650 13.56 24.59 -11.18
CA LEU A 650 14.41 25.14 -10.13
C LEU A 650 15.88 24.82 -10.39
N ILE A 651 16.76 25.75 -10.01
CA ILE A 651 18.21 25.58 -10.10
C ILE A 651 18.76 25.23 -8.72
N PRO A 652 19.18 23.97 -8.50
CA PRO A 652 19.83 23.55 -7.26
C PRO A 652 21.01 24.45 -6.90
N ARG A 653 21.18 24.79 -5.62
CA ARG A 653 22.45 25.37 -5.18
C ARG A 653 23.53 24.31 -5.34
N LYS A 654 24.58 24.63 -6.09
CA LYS A 654 25.79 23.80 -6.11
C LYS A 654 26.43 23.89 -4.71
N THR A 655 26.50 22.78 -3.98
CA THR A 655 27.33 22.69 -2.78
C THR A 655 28.78 22.90 -3.20
N VAL A 656 29.41 23.96 -2.68
CA VAL A 656 30.81 24.31 -2.97
C VAL A 656 31.77 23.38 -2.22
#